data_AF-A0A182Q3T9-F1
#
_entry.id   AF-A0A182Q3T9-F1
#
_cell.length_a   1.000
_cell.length_b   1.000
_cell.length_c   1.000
_cell.angle_alpha   90.00
_cell.angle_beta   90.00
_cell.angle_gamma   90.00
#
_symmetry.space_group_name_H-M   'P 1'
#
loop_
_entity.id
_entity.type
_entity.pdbx_description
1 polymer ?
#
loop_
_entity_poly.entity_id
_entity_poly.type
_entity_poly.pdbx_seq_one_letter_code
_entity_poly.pdbx_strand_id
1 'polypeptide(L)'
;MSLDETVEVVIPLVKTITNLTFRNLSYSVRQAHREPDAGEPERKHLLRNISGTLKSGRLTAILGPSGAGKSTLLNILSGYRTHGVGGKILINNEAVDCHKYRQLVAYTEQEVPLLENLTVRETLHYVADLKLSKNVSYIHKTKIVNDIVALLGLQKCSHSLVKTLSGGERKRLSIGLELVSNPKIMFFDEPTSGLDSAASYQVIAYMRDLARQGRCVAAVVHQPSSELLELFDDVYIVVDGRCMYQGSLDDLIPTLEEVGFSCPPYYNRADFVLKIASQRTDDMDSVEKLIARADTAINGYLENDTTHLEECTALLAESKASSQYPIAWWRQFVVLVRRTTLCTFRNITLTRFRLLGHLLFGLMIGSVYYDVGDDGAKVLSNVSCLVLFLMFIVFANAMTVVLTFPLEMAAFVREHKGNYYPVSAYYCSKLVADFPLMLAGVSCFQLIVYYLTGQPNETDRVLSFWGICVLFGWLAQMYGLVAGSVFPLDVSPFVVPASIIPAVMFSGFFIRYNELLAVYRPLTYVSYFRYGFEGLAQATYGLNRTQLGCSEMFCYYRKTSKVMEMLQMEPDRYWHDVIGLAVWIVVLHVLLCCAGIFGTKMSVDKNSVEITIPLMQGGTNLHFQNITYSVRQRKEEKLLLKNISGTFQTGRLTAILGPSGAGKSTLLNVLSGFKSQGVSGNIIVNNEIIDRQRYRQLVAYTAQDVTLLPNITLRENLHYAADLKLSSEVSEVHKIKIVNDVIALLGLQKCAHNQSQLLSGGEKKRLSIGLELVSNPKIMFFDEPTSGLDSVSSYQVISYMKDLARQGRCVISVIHQPSSELLELFDDIYVVVDGRCMYQGSLDELIPTFAEAGFNCPPYYNRADFVLKIASQYDSKSADVEKFVVKTEKSVNAAMNLGIQQEFNSSEFLVKGRGPQYPISWWKQFTILTRRTTLGTVRNPALMGLRFFGHVLFGFTIGCVFYNIGNDAVKVLSNISLLIAFLMFITFANAMTVILTFPLEMAVFVREHKSNYYSVSAYYFSKLVADFPWMLAGVTAFQLIMYYLSGQLNETDRILMFWGICALFGWLSQVYGLIAGCLFPIEVSPFIVPASVIPALLFSGFFIRYNELLDFFKPLTLVSYFRYGFEGLVQATYGHNRTELGCEEIFCYYRKTSKILEALHMEPNRYWTDVVGLSVWILFLHIVLYLSLRLRLRWNR
;
A
#
# COMPACT_ATOMS: atom_id res chain seq x y z
N MET A 1 34.22 -10.38 40.94
CA MET A 1 34.19 -11.86 40.94
C MET A 1 33.97 -12.31 39.51
N SER A 2 34.97 -13.01 38.97
CA SER A 2 35.10 -13.72 37.68
C SER A 2 34.09 -13.43 36.55
N LEU A 3 34.59 -12.73 35.52
CA LEU A 3 34.20 -12.94 34.13
C LEU A 3 34.75 -14.31 33.69
N ASP A 4 33.90 -15.30 33.47
CA ASP A 4 34.09 -16.46 32.56
C ASP A 4 33.02 -17.53 32.83
N GLU A 5 31.76 -17.21 32.55
CA GLU A 5 30.76 -18.25 32.26
C GLU A 5 30.29 -18.04 30.82
N THR A 6 30.96 -18.74 29.89
CA THR A 6 30.42 -19.03 28.58
C THR A 6 29.15 -19.86 28.76
N VAL A 7 28.00 -19.19 28.75
CA VAL A 7 26.69 -19.85 28.68
C VAL A 7 26.63 -20.57 27.33
N GLU A 8 26.81 -21.88 27.32
CA GLU A 8 26.61 -22.73 26.13
C GLU A 8 25.18 -22.53 25.61
N VAL A 9 25.09 -21.86 24.47
CA VAL A 9 23.87 -21.67 23.68
C VAL A 9 23.58 -23.00 22.98
N VAL A 10 22.60 -23.76 23.47
CA VAL A 10 22.18 -25.01 22.82
C VAL A 10 20.66 -25.02 22.69
N ILE A 11 20.18 -24.56 21.54
CA ILE A 11 18.95 -25.12 20.97
C ILE A 11 19.23 -26.63 20.82
N PRO A 12 18.37 -27.53 21.30
CA PRO A 12 18.67 -28.96 21.28
C PRO A 12 19.02 -29.39 19.85
N LEU A 13 20.24 -29.92 19.68
CA LEU A 13 20.65 -30.63 18.47
C LEU A 13 19.54 -31.59 18.08
N VAL A 14 19.15 -31.56 16.80
CA VAL A 14 18.18 -32.53 16.29
C VAL A 14 18.92 -33.86 16.22
N LYS A 15 18.80 -34.66 17.28
CA LYS A 15 19.51 -35.95 17.43
C LYS A 15 19.07 -37.00 16.39
N THR A 16 17.95 -36.78 15.69
CA THR A 16 17.35 -37.73 14.76
C THR A 16 17.60 -37.31 13.31
N ILE A 17 18.33 -38.13 12.55
CA ILE A 17 18.53 -37.94 11.11
C ILE A 17 17.17 -38.01 10.41
N THR A 18 16.80 -36.93 9.72
CA THR A 18 15.51 -36.80 9.01
C THR A 18 15.80 -36.47 7.56
N ASN A 19 15.93 -37.49 6.72
CA ASN A 19 16.09 -37.34 5.28
C ASN A 19 14.71 -37.26 4.62
N LEU A 20 14.52 -36.30 3.71
CA LEU A 20 13.29 -36.17 2.95
C LEU A 20 13.50 -36.71 1.54
N THR A 21 12.62 -37.62 1.13
CA THR A 21 12.63 -38.22 -0.20
C THR A 21 11.30 -37.94 -0.89
N PHE A 22 11.32 -37.59 -2.17
CA PHE A 22 10.09 -37.44 -2.96
C PHE A 22 10.21 -38.21 -4.28
N ARG A 23 9.11 -38.84 -4.70
CA ARG A 23 9.08 -39.73 -5.87
C ARG A 23 7.93 -39.37 -6.81
N ASN A 24 8.26 -39.24 -8.09
CA ASN A 24 7.33 -39.07 -9.20
C ASN A 24 6.29 -37.96 -8.96
N LEU A 25 6.72 -36.82 -8.41
CA LEU A 25 5.82 -35.70 -8.17
C LEU A 25 5.36 -35.10 -9.50
N SER A 26 4.04 -34.98 -9.67
CA SER A 26 3.43 -34.41 -10.87
C SER A 26 2.32 -33.42 -10.52
N TYR A 27 2.25 -32.32 -11.26
CA TYR A 27 1.24 -31.28 -11.03
C TYR A 27 0.90 -30.55 -12.34
N SER A 28 -0.39 -30.34 -12.59
CA SER A 28 -0.91 -29.66 -13.79
C SER A 28 -2.00 -28.64 -13.44
N VAL A 29 -2.07 -27.55 -14.20
CA VAL A 29 -3.04 -26.46 -14.01
C VAL A 29 -3.83 -26.24 -15.30
N ARG A 30 -5.13 -25.93 -15.17
CA ARG A 30 -5.99 -25.53 -16.30
C ARG A 30 -5.64 -24.10 -16.72
N GLN A 31 -5.34 -23.89 -18.00
CA GLN A 31 -5.00 -22.57 -18.53
C GLN A 31 -6.29 -21.73 -18.69
N ALA A 32 -6.34 -20.53 -18.13
CA ALA A 32 -7.56 -19.72 -18.03
C ALA A 32 -7.84 -18.80 -19.24
N HIS A 33 -7.07 -18.90 -20.34
CA HIS A 33 -7.32 -18.08 -21.53
C HIS A 33 -6.95 -18.81 -22.82
N ARG A 34 -7.98 -19.11 -23.62
CA ARG A 34 -7.90 -19.21 -25.08
C ARG A 34 -9.18 -18.60 -25.67
N GLU A 35 -9.06 -18.09 -26.89
CA GLU A 35 -10.17 -17.66 -27.74
C GLU A 35 -11.24 -18.77 -27.86
N PRO A 36 -12.52 -18.42 -28.05
CA PRO A 36 -13.66 -19.34 -27.92
C PRO A 36 -13.75 -20.49 -28.96
N ASP A 37 -12.78 -20.67 -29.88
CA ASP A 37 -12.91 -21.58 -31.03
C ASP A 37 -11.88 -22.74 -31.09
N ALA A 38 -11.21 -23.12 -30.00
CA ALA A 38 -10.23 -24.21 -30.03
C ALA A 38 -10.36 -25.23 -28.88
N GLY A 39 -11.15 -26.30 -29.10
CA GLY A 39 -11.00 -27.62 -28.46
C GLY A 39 -11.02 -27.71 -26.92
N GLU A 40 -10.80 -28.92 -26.39
CA GLU A 40 -10.68 -29.15 -24.95
C GLU A 40 -9.56 -28.30 -24.32
N PRO A 41 -9.71 -27.86 -23.05
CA PRO A 41 -8.72 -27.02 -22.39
C PRO A 41 -7.39 -27.77 -22.18
N GLU A 42 -6.35 -27.32 -22.87
CA GLU A 42 -4.97 -27.80 -22.75
C GLU A 42 -4.46 -27.62 -21.30
N ARG A 43 -3.93 -28.69 -20.68
CA ARG A 43 -3.39 -28.65 -19.32
C ARG A 43 -1.90 -28.33 -19.35
N LYS A 44 -1.49 -27.25 -18.68
CA LYS A 44 -0.05 -26.94 -18.52
C LYS A 44 0.52 -27.78 -17.38
N HIS A 45 1.43 -28.71 -17.70
CA HIS A 45 2.18 -29.47 -16.71
C HIS A 45 3.29 -28.60 -16.11
N LEU A 46 3.24 -28.37 -14.79
CA LEU A 46 4.24 -27.57 -14.06
C LEU A 46 5.33 -28.43 -13.45
N LEU A 47 5.02 -29.69 -13.08
CA LEU A 47 5.98 -30.70 -12.63
C LEU A 47 5.73 -32.02 -13.36
N ARG A 48 6.81 -32.70 -13.77
CA ARG A 48 6.79 -33.91 -14.60
C ARG A 48 7.58 -35.03 -13.93
N ASN A 49 6.90 -35.84 -13.12
CA ASN A 49 7.47 -37.00 -12.41
C ASN A 49 8.80 -36.73 -11.70
N ILE A 50 8.92 -35.56 -11.07
CA ILE A 50 10.17 -35.15 -10.45
C ILE A 50 10.44 -35.95 -9.16
N SER A 51 11.66 -36.43 -9.00
CA SER A 51 12.12 -37.22 -7.85
C SER A 51 13.40 -36.63 -7.27
N GLY A 52 13.69 -36.89 -5.99
CA GLY A 52 14.90 -36.40 -5.34
C GLY A 52 14.96 -36.67 -3.85
N THR A 53 16.11 -36.33 -3.25
CA THR A 53 16.39 -36.51 -1.82
C THR A 53 17.07 -35.28 -1.19
N LEU A 54 16.64 -34.90 0.01
CA LEU A 54 17.23 -33.82 0.80
C LEU A 54 17.74 -34.40 2.11
N LYS A 55 19.04 -34.24 2.37
CA LYS A 55 19.74 -34.88 3.49
C LYS A 55 19.73 -33.99 4.73
N SER A 56 19.59 -34.61 5.90
CA SER A 56 19.81 -33.91 7.17
C SER A 56 21.27 -33.51 7.33
N GLY A 57 21.55 -32.37 7.97
CA GLY A 57 22.92 -31.91 8.20
C GLY A 57 23.52 -31.09 7.05
N ARG A 58 22.84 -31.03 5.90
CA ARG A 58 23.31 -30.40 4.67
C ARG A 58 22.36 -29.30 4.22
N LEU A 59 22.91 -28.20 3.72
CA LEU A 59 22.15 -27.11 3.13
C LEU A 59 22.05 -27.30 1.61
N THR A 60 20.83 -27.48 1.09
CA THR A 60 20.59 -27.70 -0.35
C THR A 60 20.06 -26.43 -1.04
N ALA A 61 20.71 -26.00 -2.13
CA ALA A 61 20.22 -24.95 -3.03
C ALA A 61 19.32 -25.55 -4.10
N ILE A 62 18.09 -25.06 -4.25
CA ILE A 62 17.21 -25.40 -5.37
C ILE A 62 17.33 -24.30 -6.43
N LEU A 63 17.93 -24.63 -7.57
CA LEU A 63 18.21 -23.72 -8.68
C LEU A 63 17.42 -24.13 -9.93
N GLY A 64 17.21 -23.18 -10.84
CA GLY A 64 16.55 -23.41 -12.12
C GLY A 64 16.00 -22.11 -12.72
N PRO A 65 15.71 -22.05 -14.02
CA PRO A 65 15.17 -20.86 -14.66
C PRO A 65 13.78 -20.50 -14.11
N SER A 66 13.34 -19.26 -14.36
CA SER A 66 11.99 -18.82 -14.00
C SER A 66 10.94 -19.68 -14.70
N GLY A 67 9.87 -20.02 -13.99
CA GLY A 67 8.83 -20.92 -14.50
C GLY A 67 9.19 -22.40 -14.55
N ALA A 68 10.40 -22.81 -14.13
CA ALA A 68 10.82 -24.22 -14.11
C ALA A 68 10.06 -25.11 -13.11
N GLY A 69 9.27 -24.51 -12.19
CA GLY A 69 8.50 -25.22 -11.18
C GLY A 69 9.11 -25.21 -9.76
N LYS A 70 10.14 -24.40 -9.48
CA LYS A 70 10.83 -24.32 -8.17
C LYS A 70 9.90 -24.06 -6.99
N SER A 71 9.17 -22.93 -6.99
CA SER A 71 8.23 -22.58 -5.93
C SER A 71 7.03 -23.54 -5.91
N THR A 72 6.63 -24.10 -7.06
CA THR A 72 5.58 -25.14 -7.12
C THR A 72 6.04 -26.41 -6.40
N LEU A 73 7.27 -26.87 -6.66
CA LEU A 73 7.89 -28.02 -5.99
C LEU A 73 7.95 -27.76 -4.49
N LEU A 74 8.44 -26.60 -4.07
CA LEU A 74 8.60 -26.27 -2.65
C LEU A 74 7.24 -26.12 -1.94
N ASN A 75 6.20 -25.59 -2.60
CA ASN A 75 4.83 -25.56 -2.07
C ASN A 75 4.18 -26.95 -1.92
N ILE A 76 4.54 -27.90 -2.78
CA ILE A 76 4.11 -29.30 -2.67
C ILE A 76 4.89 -29.98 -1.54
N LEU A 77 6.21 -29.81 -1.50
CA LEU A 77 7.07 -30.33 -0.45
C LEU A 77 6.76 -29.73 0.92
N SER A 78 6.23 -28.51 1.02
CA SER A 78 5.80 -27.93 2.30
C SER A 78 4.39 -28.38 2.73
N GLY A 79 3.68 -29.11 1.88
CA GLY A 79 2.29 -29.51 2.09
C GLY A 79 1.28 -28.37 1.95
N TYR A 80 1.68 -27.17 1.49
CA TYR A 80 0.76 -26.05 1.21
C TYR A 80 -0.16 -26.34 0.02
N ARG A 81 0.30 -27.18 -0.92
CA ARG A 81 -0.50 -27.72 -2.04
C ARG A 81 -0.68 -29.23 -1.90
N THR A 82 -1.89 -29.67 -1.62
CA THR A 82 -2.25 -31.10 -1.51
C THR A 82 -3.22 -31.57 -2.60
N HIS A 83 -4.00 -30.66 -3.19
CA HIS A 83 -4.98 -30.99 -4.22
C HIS A 83 -4.36 -31.01 -5.63
N GLY A 84 -4.64 -32.08 -6.37
CA GLY A 84 -4.19 -32.23 -7.78
C GLY A 84 -2.73 -32.61 -7.95
N VAL A 85 -2.07 -33.08 -6.88
CA VAL A 85 -0.67 -33.53 -6.87
C VAL A 85 -0.64 -35.06 -7.00
N GLY A 86 0.12 -35.57 -7.97
CA GLY A 86 0.48 -36.99 -8.05
C GLY A 86 1.89 -37.24 -7.48
N GLY A 87 2.20 -38.49 -7.11
CA GLY A 87 3.49 -38.89 -6.52
C GLY A 87 3.44 -39.12 -5.01
N LYS A 88 4.60 -39.34 -4.39
CA LYS A 88 4.71 -39.62 -2.93
C LYS A 88 5.85 -38.81 -2.30
N ILE A 89 5.61 -38.33 -1.07
CA ILE A 89 6.61 -37.73 -0.20
C ILE A 89 6.87 -38.70 0.96
N LEU A 90 8.14 -38.95 1.26
CA LEU A 90 8.62 -39.95 2.20
C LEU A 90 9.61 -39.30 3.17
N ILE A 91 9.49 -39.59 4.47
CA ILE A 91 10.51 -39.23 5.48
C ILE A 91 11.24 -40.52 5.85
N ASN A 92 12.57 -40.53 5.74
CA ASN A 92 13.39 -41.73 5.94
C ASN A 92 12.83 -42.95 5.17
N ASN A 93 12.38 -42.73 3.93
CA ASN A 93 11.74 -43.71 3.04
C ASN A 93 10.37 -44.26 3.49
N GLU A 94 9.75 -43.72 4.54
CA GLU A 94 8.38 -44.07 4.97
C GLU A 94 7.36 -43.00 4.58
N ALA A 95 6.13 -43.44 4.23
CA ALA A 95 5.03 -42.54 3.93
C ALA A 95 4.46 -41.92 5.22
N VAL A 96 4.36 -40.59 5.25
CA VAL A 96 3.87 -39.84 6.41
C VAL A 96 2.50 -39.23 6.10
N ASP A 97 1.59 -39.30 7.07
CA ASP A 97 0.30 -38.61 6.98
C ASP A 97 0.49 -37.09 6.81
N CYS A 98 -0.33 -36.47 5.96
CA CYS A 98 -0.22 -35.07 5.57
C CYS A 98 -0.29 -34.12 6.78
N HIS A 99 -1.11 -34.44 7.79
CA HIS A 99 -1.23 -33.62 9.00
C HIS A 99 0.03 -33.70 9.88
N LYS A 100 0.59 -34.90 10.06
CA LYS A 100 1.84 -35.11 10.81
C LYS A 100 3.03 -34.47 10.10
N TYR A 101 3.08 -34.61 8.78
CA TYR A 101 4.12 -34.03 7.93
C TYR A 101 4.21 -32.50 8.10
N ARG A 102 3.07 -31.81 8.08
CA ARG A 102 3.01 -30.35 8.29
C ARG A 102 3.51 -29.87 9.65
N GLN A 103 3.52 -30.72 10.68
CA GLN A 103 4.06 -30.36 12.00
C GLN A 103 5.60 -30.43 12.04
N LEU A 104 6.21 -31.18 11.12
CA LEU A 104 7.66 -31.36 11.04
C LEU A 104 8.35 -30.35 10.12
N VAL A 105 7.57 -29.71 9.24
CA VAL A 105 8.04 -28.83 8.17
C VAL A 105 7.76 -27.36 8.51
N ALA A 106 8.79 -26.52 8.40
CA ALA A 106 8.65 -25.07 8.34
C ALA A 106 8.78 -24.58 6.90
N TYR A 107 7.96 -23.60 6.55
CA TYR A 107 8.00 -22.95 5.23
C TYR A 107 8.00 -21.43 5.39
N THR A 108 8.96 -20.77 4.76
CA THR A 108 9.04 -19.31 4.72
C THR A 108 8.80 -18.83 3.29
N GLU A 109 7.72 -18.08 3.09
CA GLU A 109 7.39 -17.42 1.82
C GLU A 109 8.36 -16.26 1.50
N GLN A 110 8.44 -15.86 0.22
CA GLN A 110 9.32 -14.78 -0.24
C GLN A 110 9.06 -13.45 0.50
N GLU A 111 7.82 -13.00 0.61
CA GLU A 111 7.46 -11.81 1.40
C GLU A 111 6.69 -12.22 2.64
N VAL A 112 7.26 -11.92 3.81
CA VAL A 112 6.67 -12.28 5.09
C VAL A 112 6.01 -11.05 5.70
N PRO A 113 4.67 -10.95 5.74
CA PRO A 113 3.99 -9.85 6.41
C PRO A 113 4.26 -9.93 7.91
N LEU A 114 4.83 -8.87 8.48
CA LEU A 114 5.18 -8.77 9.90
C LEU A 114 4.43 -7.62 10.57
N LEU A 115 4.12 -7.77 11.85
CA LEU A 115 3.52 -6.71 12.65
C LEU A 115 4.55 -5.61 12.94
N GLU A 116 4.39 -4.46 12.29
CA GLU A 116 5.37 -3.38 12.25
C GLU A 116 5.66 -2.67 13.59
N ASN A 117 4.70 -2.71 14.52
CA ASN A 117 4.76 -1.98 15.81
C ASN A 117 5.26 -2.85 17.00
N LEU A 118 5.66 -4.09 16.74
CA LEU A 118 6.31 -4.95 17.74
C LEU A 118 7.84 -4.87 17.61
N THR A 119 8.54 -5.17 18.69
CA THR A 119 10.00 -5.38 18.64
C THR A 119 10.33 -6.80 18.16
N VAL A 120 11.57 -7.02 17.73
CA VAL A 120 12.09 -8.35 17.37
C VAL A 120 11.84 -9.37 18.49
N ARG A 121 12.27 -9.04 19.72
CA ARG A 121 12.14 -9.94 20.88
C ARG A 121 10.69 -10.20 21.24
N GLU A 122 9.82 -9.18 21.25
CA GLU A 122 8.39 -9.37 21.51
C GLU A 122 7.74 -10.26 20.46
N THR A 123 8.08 -10.05 19.18
CA THR A 123 7.53 -10.83 18.08
C THR A 123 7.84 -12.32 18.27
N LEU A 124 9.09 -12.67 18.58
CA LEU A 124 9.49 -14.04 18.89
C LEU A 124 8.82 -14.59 20.16
N HIS A 125 8.69 -13.78 21.21
CA HIS A 125 7.98 -14.19 22.43
C HIS A 125 6.50 -14.49 22.19
N TYR A 126 5.80 -13.66 21.41
CA TYR A 126 4.39 -13.91 21.09
C TYR A 126 4.23 -15.20 20.30
N VAL A 127 5.14 -15.50 19.37
CA VAL A 127 5.13 -16.78 18.65
C VAL A 127 5.46 -17.95 19.59
N ALA A 128 6.42 -17.82 20.49
CA ALA A 128 6.71 -18.81 21.53
C ALA A 128 5.53 -19.04 22.48
N ASP A 129 4.73 -18.01 22.72
CA ASP A 129 3.52 -18.10 23.51
C ASP A 129 2.33 -18.73 22.80
N LEU A 130 2.38 -18.87 21.47
CA LEU A 130 1.34 -19.48 20.65
C LEU A 130 1.70 -20.90 20.17
N LYS A 131 2.98 -21.13 19.82
CA LYS A 131 3.47 -22.40 19.26
C LYS A 131 3.99 -23.40 20.30
N LEU A 132 4.53 -22.96 21.44
CA LEU A 132 5.09 -23.87 22.45
C LEU A 132 4.02 -24.38 23.43
N SER A 133 4.11 -25.66 23.80
CA SER A 133 3.20 -26.32 24.75
C SER A 133 3.07 -25.56 26.09
N LYS A 134 1.91 -25.70 26.74
CA LYS A 134 1.62 -25.12 28.06
C LYS A 134 2.64 -25.52 29.13
N ASN A 135 3.24 -26.70 29.01
CA ASN A 135 4.17 -27.26 30.00
C ASN A 135 5.54 -26.59 29.98
N VAL A 136 5.83 -25.76 28.97
CA VAL A 136 7.09 -25.01 28.87
C VAL A 136 7.00 -23.75 29.74
N SER A 137 7.89 -23.65 30.75
CA SER A 137 7.94 -22.50 31.65
C SER A 137 8.32 -21.21 30.92
N TYR A 138 7.87 -20.05 31.43
CA TYR A 138 8.20 -18.75 30.82
C TYR A 138 9.71 -18.50 30.75
N ILE A 139 10.47 -18.95 31.75
CA ILE A 139 11.94 -18.88 31.77
C ILE A 139 12.53 -19.66 30.60
N HIS A 140 12.03 -20.89 30.36
CA HIS A 140 12.50 -21.71 29.25
C HIS A 140 12.11 -21.12 27.88
N LYS A 141 10.90 -20.57 27.75
CA LYS A 141 10.50 -19.82 26.53
C LYS A 141 11.42 -18.63 26.27
N THR A 142 11.78 -17.89 27.33
CA THR A 142 12.68 -16.75 27.25
C THR A 142 14.09 -17.18 26.86
N LYS A 143 14.56 -18.32 27.38
CA LYS A 143 15.81 -18.93 26.95
C LYS A 143 15.79 -19.25 25.45
N ILE A 144 14.76 -19.95 24.97
CA ILE A 144 14.58 -20.26 23.53
C ILE A 144 14.60 -18.99 22.68
N VAL A 145 13.87 -17.94 23.09
CA VAL A 145 13.85 -16.66 22.35
C VAL A 145 15.23 -16.00 22.33
N ASN A 146 15.93 -15.96 23.46
CA ASN A 146 17.27 -15.39 23.52
C ASN A 146 18.28 -16.19 22.70
N ASP A 147 18.17 -17.52 22.69
CA ASP A 147 19.00 -18.42 21.89
C ASP A 147 18.75 -18.19 20.39
N ILE A 148 17.50 -18.02 19.96
CA ILE A 148 17.15 -17.67 18.56
C ILE A 148 17.70 -16.29 18.19
N VAL A 149 17.55 -15.29 19.07
CA VAL A 149 18.07 -13.93 18.83
C VAL A 149 19.60 -13.94 18.73
N ALA A 150 20.29 -14.76 19.54
CA ALA A 150 21.73 -14.94 19.47
C ALA A 150 22.15 -15.65 18.17
N LEU A 151 21.50 -16.77 17.88
CA LEU A 151 21.79 -17.61 16.72
C LEU A 151 21.66 -16.84 15.42
N LEU A 152 20.65 -15.96 15.29
CA LEU A 152 20.41 -15.17 14.09
C LEU A 152 21.09 -13.79 14.11
N GLY A 153 21.97 -13.51 15.07
CA GLY A 153 22.69 -12.24 15.17
C GLY A 153 21.78 -11.02 15.37
N LEU A 154 20.58 -11.19 15.92
CA LEU A 154 19.59 -10.13 16.11
C LEU A 154 19.74 -9.39 17.45
N GLN A 155 20.83 -9.60 18.18
CA GLN A 155 21.03 -9.02 19.52
C GLN A 155 20.95 -7.49 19.51
N LYS A 156 21.63 -6.84 18.57
CA LYS A 156 21.68 -5.37 18.43
C LYS A 156 20.31 -4.75 18.16
N CYS A 157 19.48 -5.42 17.35
CA CYS A 157 18.15 -4.95 16.96
C CYS A 157 17.02 -5.62 17.76
N SER A 158 17.34 -6.38 18.81
CA SER A 158 16.36 -7.18 19.58
C SER A 158 15.23 -6.35 20.19
N HIS A 159 15.52 -5.09 20.51
CA HIS A 159 14.57 -4.10 21.04
C HIS A 159 14.07 -3.09 19.99
N SER A 160 14.56 -3.17 18.75
CA SER A 160 14.11 -2.31 17.66
C SER A 160 12.75 -2.75 17.15
N LEU A 161 11.91 -1.79 16.76
CA LEU A 161 10.61 -2.06 16.14
C LEU A 161 10.80 -2.66 14.74
N VAL A 162 9.92 -3.58 14.34
CA VAL A 162 9.99 -4.26 13.05
C VAL A 162 10.02 -3.28 11.86
N LYS A 163 9.24 -2.19 11.91
CA LYS A 163 9.25 -1.16 10.85
C LYS A 163 10.58 -0.42 10.67
N THR A 164 11.47 -0.50 11.65
CA THR A 164 12.80 0.13 11.61
C THR A 164 13.91 -0.83 11.21
N LEU A 165 13.60 -2.12 11.06
CA LEU A 165 14.57 -3.13 10.67
C LEU A 165 14.94 -3.00 9.20
N SER A 166 16.22 -3.26 8.91
CA SER A 166 16.69 -3.49 7.55
C SER A 166 16.03 -4.73 6.93
N GLY A 167 16.04 -4.85 5.60
CA GLY A 167 15.53 -6.03 4.91
C GLY A 167 16.15 -7.33 5.44
N GLY A 168 17.47 -7.33 5.67
CA GLY A 168 18.22 -8.49 6.18
C GLY A 168 17.78 -8.91 7.58
N GLU A 169 17.64 -7.94 8.48
CA GLU A 169 17.11 -8.19 9.83
C GLU A 169 15.67 -8.70 9.81
N ARG A 170 14.82 -8.18 8.91
CA ARG A 170 13.44 -8.68 8.72
C ARG A 170 13.40 -10.12 8.25
N LYS A 171 14.26 -10.51 7.29
CA LYS A 171 14.38 -11.89 6.80
C LYS A 171 14.86 -12.81 7.92
N ARG A 172 15.90 -12.43 8.66
CA ARG A 172 16.35 -13.19 9.83
C ARG A 172 15.25 -13.33 10.88
N LEU A 173 14.51 -12.27 11.19
CA LEU A 173 13.36 -12.37 12.10
C LEU A 173 12.31 -13.36 11.56
N SER A 174 11.99 -13.36 10.26
CA SER A 174 11.05 -14.35 9.70
C SER A 174 11.53 -15.80 9.86
N ILE A 175 12.82 -16.07 9.68
CA ILE A 175 13.42 -17.38 9.97
C ILE A 175 13.25 -17.72 11.45
N GLY A 176 13.52 -16.75 12.33
CA GLY A 176 13.37 -16.89 13.78
C GLY A 176 11.96 -17.27 14.22
N LEU A 177 10.91 -16.77 13.54
CA LEU A 177 9.52 -17.14 13.86
C LEU A 177 9.22 -18.62 13.63
N GLU A 178 9.85 -19.23 12.63
CA GLU A 178 9.70 -20.65 12.34
C GLU A 178 10.59 -21.53 13.23
N LEU A 179 11.75 -21.03 13.66
CA LEU A 179 12.64 -21.74 14.58
C LEU A 179 12.06 -21.95 15.98
N VAL A 180 11.07 -21.15 16.39
CA VAL A 180 10.42 -21.28 17.70
C VAL A 180 9.88 -22.70 17.92
N SER A 181 9.34 -23.36 16.88
CA SER A 181 8.82 -24.73 16.97
C SER A 181 9.88 -25.83 16.83
N ASN A 182 11.16 -25.47 16.69
CA ASN A 182 12.27 -26.38 16.37
C ASN A 182 11.95 -27.40 15.25
N PRO A 183 11.58 -26.93 14.05
CA PRO A 183 11.22 -27.79 12.93
C PRO A 183 12.42 -28.65 12.48
N LYS A 184 12.14 -29.87 12.01
CA LYS A 184 13.17 -30.81 11.52
C LYS A 184 13.50 -30.58 10.04
N ILE A 185 12.51 -30.14 9.26
CA ILE A 185 12.63 -29.85 7.84
C ILE A 185 12.29 -28.37 7.64
N MET A 186 13.12 -27.62 6.92
CA MET A 186 12.91 -26.20 6.69
C MET A 186 13.07 -25.87 5.21
N PHE A 187 12.04 -25.22 4.66
CA PHE A 187 12.03 -24.71 3.30
C PHE A 187 11.96 -23.20 3.27
N PHE A 188 12.81 -22.60 2.43
CA PHE A 188 12.87 -21.15 2.25
C PHE A 188 12.70 -20.81 0.77
N ASP A 189 11.65 -20.05 0.44
CA ASP A 189 11.45 -19.53 -0.92
C ASP A 189 12.08 -18.14 -1.03
N GLU A 190 13.15 -18.03 -1.81
CA GLU A 190 13.90 -16.80 -2.06
C GLU A 190 14.27 -15.99 -0.78
N PRO A 191 15.02 -16.60 0.17
CA PRO A 191 15.39 -15.93 1.42
C PRO A 191 16.31 -14.71 1.21
N THR A 192 16.98 -14.62 0.07
CA THR A 192 17.90 -13.53 -0.31
C THR A 192 17.23 -12.40 -1.11
N SER A 193 15.95 -12.54 -1.47
CA SER A 193 15.25 -11.55 -2.29
C SER A 193 15.14 -10.20 -1.58
N GLY A 194 15.52 -9.12 -2.28
CA GLY A 194 15.48 -7.74 -1.76
C GLY A 194 16.58 -7.41 -0.74
N LEU A 195 17.59 -8.27 -0.59
CA LEU A 195 18.74 -8.05 0.29
C LEU A 195 19.99 -7.63 -0.48
N ASP A 196 20.91 -6.96 0.20
CA ASP A 196 22.24 -6.74 -0.32
C ASP A 196 23.15 -7.97 -0.13
N SER A 197 24.36 -7.95 -0.70
CA SER A 197 25.31 -9.07 -0.62
C SER A 197 25.58 -9.52 0.80
N ALA A 198 25.89 -8.54 1.64
CA ALA A 198 26.33 -8.78 3.00
C ALA A 198 25.19 -9.38 3.85
N ALA A 199 23.97 -8.84 3.73
CA ALA A 199 22.83 -9.41 4.42
C ALA A 199 22.46 -10.80 3.87
N SER A 200 22.52 -11.00 2.55
CA SER A 200 22.25 -12.30 1.91
C SER A 200 23.22 -13.38 2.40
N TYR A 201 24.52 -13.08 2.42
CA TYR A 201 25.55 -13.98 2.93
C TYR A 201 25.28 -14.37 4.38
N GLN A 202 25.00 -13.39 5.24
CA GLN A 202 24.68 -13.64 6.65
C GLN A 202 23.46 -14.57 6.79
N VAL A 203 22.38 -14.31 6.05
CA VAL A 203 21.16 -15.13 6.09
C VAL A 203 21.46 -16.59 5.71
N ILE A 204 22.19 -16.83 4.62
CA ILE A 204 22.54 -18.18 4.18
C ILE A 204 23.53 -18.85 5.14
N ALA A 205 24.50 -18.11 5.70
CA ALA A 205 25.41 -18.64 6.70
C ALA A 205 24.64 -19.16 7.93
N TYR A 206 23.66 -18.40 8.43
CA TYR A 206 22.79 -18.87 9.50
C TYR A 206 21.97 -20.11 9.10
N MET A 207 21.51 -20.20 7.86
CA MET A 207 20.82 -21.40 7.37
C MET A 207 21.74 -22.62 7.29
N ARG A 208 23.01 -22.42 6.94
CA ARG A 208 24.03 -23.47 6.96
C ARG A 208 24.29 -23.96 8.38
N ASP A 209 24.40 -23.04 9.33
CA ASP A 209 24.56 -23.40 10.75
C ASP A 209 23.33 -24.14 11.29
N LEU A 210 22.12 -23.76 10.85
CA LEU A 210 20.89 -24.48 11.16
C LEU A 210 20.87 -25.91 10.61
N ALA A 211 21.37 -26.11 9.38
CA ALA A 211 21.50 -27.43 8.77
C ALA A 211 22.48 -28.29 9.55
N ARG A 212 23.69 -27.77 9.86
CA ARG A 212 24.74 -28.44 10.65
C ARG A 212 24.29 -28.92 12.04
N GLN A 213 23.24 -28.33 12.59
CA GLN A 213 22.59 -28.78 13.84
C GLN A 213 21.70 -30.03 13.65
N GLY A 214 21.74 -30.70 12.48
CA GLY A 214 21.00 -31.92 12.18
C GLY A 214 19.61 -31.69 11.57
N ARG A 215 19.39 -30.55 10.91
CA ARG A 215 18.14 -30.24 10.19
C ARG A 215 18.29 -30.51 8.70
N CYS A 216 17.19 -30.86 8.05
CA CYS A 216 17.10 -30.86 6.59
C CYS A 216 16.67 -29.46 6.14
N VAL A 217 17.57 -28.74 5.44
CA VAL A 217 17.33 -27.35 5.03
C VAL A 217 17.48 -27.21 3.53
N ALA A 218 16.44 -26.72 2.85
CA ALA A 218 16.50 -26.40 1.44
C ALA A 218 16.00 -24.98 1.15
N ALA A 219 16.69 -24.30 0.24
CA ALA A 219 16.38 -22.93 -0.13
C ALA A 219 16.27 -22.80 -1.65
N VAL A 220 15.17 -22.24 -2.14
CA VAL A 220 15.11 -21.75 -3.52
C VAL A 220 15.87 -20.43 -3.56
N VAL A 221 16.96 -20.37 -4.30
CA VAL A 221 17.76 -19.16 -4.46
C VAL A 221 17.76 -18.77 -5.93
N HIS A 222 17.41 -17.52 -6.19
CA HIS A 222 17.46 -16.96 -7.54
C HIS A 222 18.83 -16.32 -7.76
N GLN A 223 19.64 -16.93 -8.64
CA GLN A 223 21.00 -16.46 -9.02
C GLN A 223 21.91 -16.07 -7.82
N PRO A 224 22.40 -17.04 -7.03
CA PRO A 224 23.33 -16.76 -5.93
C PRO A 224 24.68 -16.23 -6.43
N SER A 225 25.27 -15.24 -5.73
CA SER A 225 26.65 -14.80 -5.94
C SER A 225 27.67 -15.91 -5.66
N SER A 226 28.89 -15.82 -6.20
CA SER A 226 29.92 -16.87 -6.06
C SER A 226 30.17 -17.26 -4.58
N GLU A 227 30.34 -16.26 -3.70
CA GLU A 227 30.57 -16.46 -2.27
C GLU A 227 29.36 -17.04 -1.52
N LEU A 228 28.15 -16.78 -2.02
CA LEU A 228 26.92 -17.28 -1.39
C LEU A 228 26.66 -18.73 -1.79
N LEU A 229 26.98 -19.10 -3.02
CA LEU A 229 26.88 -20.48 -3.49
C LEU A 229 27.81 -21.42 -2.71
N GLU A 230 29.01 -20.98 -2.36
CA GLU A 230 29.99 -21.74 -1.56
C GLU A 230 29.51 -22.10 -0.13
N LEU A 231 28.44 -21.49 0.34
CA LEU A 231 27.81 -21.85 1.60
C LEU A 231 26.90 -23.07 1.51
N PHE A 232 26.47 -23.46 0.30
CA PHE A 232 25.64 -24.64 0.07
C PHE A 232 26.48 -25.90 -0.02
N ASP A 233 25.99 -26.97 0.58
CA ASP A 233 26.66 -28.27 0.54
C ASP A 233 26.17 -29.09 -0.67
N ASP A 234 24.88 -28.97 -1.03
CA ASP A 234 24.26 -29.66 -2.17
C ASP A 234 23.50 -28.69 -3.09
N VAL A 235 23.35 -29.07 -4.36
CA VAL A 235 22.55 -28.34 -5.36
C VAL A 235 21.54 -29.28 -6.02
N TYR A 236 20.32 -28.79 -6.20
CA TYR A 236 19.21 -29.46 -6.90
C TYR A 236 18.72 -28.57 -8.04
N ILE A 237 18.88 -29.01 -9.29
CA ILE A 237 18.66 -28.20 -10.49
C ILE A 237 17.39 -28.65 -11.20
N VAL A 238 16.42 -27.73 -11.33
CA VAL A 238 15.10 -27.99 -11.93
C VAL A 238 15.01 -27.36 -13.32
N VAL A 239 14.61 -28.16 -14.32
CA VAL A 239 14.40 -27.72 -15.71
C VAL A 239 13.09 -28.28 -16.25
N ASP A 240 12.18 -27.39 -16.68
CA ASP A 240 10.86 -27.75 -17.24
C ASP A 240 10.06 -28.78 -16.39
N GLY A 241 10.14 -28.62 -15.06
CA GLY A 241 9.47 -29.51 -14.11
C GLY A 241 10.14 -30.88 -13.90
N ARG A 242 11.37 -31.08 -14.39
CA ARG A 242 12.20 -32.29 -14.22
C ARG A 242 13.50 -31.97 -13.47
N CYS A 243 14.17 -33.00 -12.94
CA CYS A 243 15.47 -32.88 -12.30
C CYS A 243 16.58 -32.98 -13.36
N MET A 244 17.44 -31.97 -13.46
CA MET A 244 18.63 -32.00 -14.33
C MET A 244 19.87 -32.51 -13.60
N TYR A 245 19.98 -32.19 -12.31
CA TYR A 245 21.11 -32.59 -11.48
C TYR A 245 20.73 -32.51 -10.01
N GLN A 246 21.27 -33.44 -9.22
CA GLN A 246 21.21 -33.41 -7.77
C GLN A 246 22.53 -33.98 -7.23
N GLY A 247 23.20 -33.26 -6.33
CA GLY A 247 24.45 -33.73 -5.73
C GLY A 247 25.23 -32.66 -5.01
N SER A 248 26.48 -32.98 -4.66
CA SER A 248 27.43 -32.06 -4.03
C SER A 248 27.77 -30.90 -4.97
N LEU A 249 27.95 -29.70 -4.42
CA LEU A 249 28.37 -28.54 -5.21
C LEU A 249 29.73 -28.74 -5.92
N ASP A 250 30.62 -29.54 -5.33
CA ASP A 250 31.96 -29.78 -5.87
C ASP A 250 31.94 -30.70 -7.11
N ASP A 251 30.99 -31.63 -7.17
CA ASP A 251 30.82 -32.58 -8.28
C ASP A 251 30.08 -31.97 -9.48
N LEU A 252 29.53 -30.76 -9.32
CA LEU A 252 28.69 -30.10 -10.31
C LEU A 252 29.44 -29.83 -11.62
N ILE A 253 30.60 -29.17 -11.57
CA ILE A 253 31.38 -28.81 -12.77
C ILE A 253 31.95 -30.06 -13.46
N PRO A 254 32.59 -31.02 -12.74
CA PRO A 254 33.03 -32.28 -13.36
C PRO A 254 31.90 -33.03 -14.09
N THR A 255 30.70 -33.09 -13.50
CA THR A 255 29.55 -33.75 -14.13
C THR A 255 29.09 -33.06 -15.42
N LEU A 256 29.20 -31.73 -15.48
CA LEU A 256 28.86 -30.96 -16.68
C LEU A 256 29.92 -31.13 -17.78
N GLU A 257 31.20 -31.17 -17.40
CA GLU A 257 32.33 -31.39 -18.32
C GLU A 257 32.28 -32.78 -18.96
N GLU A 258 31.88 -33.81 -18.21
CA GLU A 258 31.67 -35.17 -18.73
C GLU A 258 30.61 -35.25 -19.85
N VAL A 259 29.64 -34.33 -19.85
CA VAL A 259 28.58 -34.24 -20.87
C VAL A 259 28.93 -33.24 -21.98
N GLY A 260 30.07 -32.54 -21.86
CA GLY A 260 30.63 -31.65 -22.90
C GLY A 260 30.54 -30.15 -22.60
N PHE A 261 30.08 -29.74 -21.42
CA PHE A 261 29.98 -28.32 -21.04
C PHE A 261 31.22 -27.86 -20.25
N SER A 262 31.95 -26.87 -20.75
CA SER A 262 33.12 -26.27 -20.06
C SER A 262 32.79 -24.89 -19.47
N CYS A 263 33.14 -24.68 -18.20
CA CYS A 263 32.86 -23.43 -17.49
C CYS A 263 33.92 -22.35 -17.85
N PRO A 264 33.52 -21.15 -18.34
CA PRO A 264 34.45 -20.08 -18.67
C PRO A 264 35.24 -19.53 -17.46
N PRO A 265 36.40 -18.87 -17.67
CA PRO A 265 37.15 -18.23 -16.59
C PRO A 265 36.37 -17.04 -16.00
N TYR A 266 36.52 -16.82 -14.68
CA TYR A 266 35.84 -15.76 -13.91
C TYR A 266 34.31 -15.82 -13.97
N TYR A 267 33.76 -17.01 -14.22
CA TYR A 267 32.34 -17.26 -14.33
C TYR A 267 31.82 -18.00 -13.09
N ASN A 268 30.70 -17.52 -12.53
CA ASN A 268 30.07 -18.15 -11.38
C ASN A 268 29.42 -19.49 -11.76
N ARG A 269 29.67 -20.55 -10.98
CA ARG A 269 29.12 -21.91 -11.20
C ARG A 269 27.60 -21.93 -11.31
N ALA A 270 26.89 -21.16 -10.48
CA ALA A 270 25.42 -21.09 -10.52
C ALA A 270 24.91 -20.40 -11.79
N ASP A 271 25.56 -19.31 -12.22
CA ASP A 271 25.22 -18.63 -13.47
C ASP A 271 25.40 -19.58 -14.66
N PHE A 272 26.46 -20.41 -14.63
CA PHE A 272 26.79 -21.32 -15.74
C PHE A 272 25.72 -22.39 -15.91
N VAL A 273 25.34 -23.04 -14.81
CA VAL A 273 24.24 -24.02 -14.79
C VAL A 273 22.93 -23.41 -15.24
N LEU A 274 22.58 -22.23 -14.74
CA LEU A 274 21.31 -21.58 -15.06
C LEU A 274 21.24 -21.21 -16.54
N LYS A 275 22.37 -20.84 -17.15
CA LYS A 275 22.50 -20.62 -18.59
C LYS A 275 22.19 -21.90 -19.37
N ILE A 276 22.85 -23.01 -19.04
CA ILE A 276 22.61 -24.33 -19.66
C ILE A 276 21.14 -24.74 -19.52
N ALA A 277 20.57 -24.59 -18.31
CA ALA A 277 19.18 -24.90 -18.03
C ALA A 277 18.16 -24.03 -18.78
N SER A 278 18.56 -22.86 -19.27
CA SER A 278 17.69 -21.89 -19.95
C SER A 278 17.73 -21.97 -21.48
N GLN A 279 18.78 -22.54 -22.06
CA GLN A 279 18.94 -22.69 -23.51
C GLN A 279 17.96 -23.76 -24.04
N ARG A 280 17.09 -23.36 -24.98
CA ARG A 280 15.97 -24.21 -25.47
C ARG A 280 16.15 -24.79 -26.88
N THR A 281 17.17 -24.39 -27.64
CA THR A 281 17.17 -24.66 -29.10
C THR A 281 18.39 -25.40 -29.64
N ASP A 282 19.58 -25.32 -29.04
CA ASP A 282 20.80 -25.77 -29.74
C ASP A 282 21.47 -27.02 -29.12
N ASP A 283 21.20 -27.37 -27.85
CA ASP A 283 21.90 -28.44 -27.11
C ASP A 283 20.97 -29.36 -26.26
N MET A 284 19.71 -29.51 -26.68
CA MET A 284 18.70 -30.29 -25.93
C MET A 284 19.11 -31.74 -25.65
N ASP A 285 19.88 -32.38 -26.53
CA ASP A 285 20.35 -33.75 -26.36
C ASP A 285 21.30 -33.89 -25.16
N SER A 286 22.15 -32.88 -24.91
CA SER A 286 23.09 -32.85 -23.79
C SER A 286 22.37 -32.63 -22.45
N VAL A 287 21.33 -31.77 -22.44
CA VAL A 287 20.48 -31.57 -21.26
C VAL A 287 19.64 -32.82 -20.97
N GLU A 288 19.13 -33.51 -21.98
CA GLU A 288 18.35 -34.74 -21.79
C GLU A 288 19.22 -35.88 -21.23
N LYS A 289 20.50 -35.97 -21.64
CA LYS A 289 21.48 -36.90 -21.04
C LYS A 289 21.69 -36.63 -19.54
N LEU A 290 21.76 -35.36 -19.13
CA LEU A 290 21.87 -34.98 -17.72
C LEU A 290 20.63 -35.39 -16.93
N ILE A 291 19.43 -35.16 -17.47
CA ILE A 291 18.16 -35.58 -16.86
C ILE A 291 18.11 -37.10 -16.70
N ALA A 292 18.44 -37.86 -17.75
CA ALA A 292 18.47 -39.32 -17.69
C ALA A 292 19.49 -39.86 -16.68
N ARG A 293 20.66 -39.22 -16.56
CA ARG A 293 21.68 -39.53 -15.55
C ARG A 293 21.19 -39.23 -14.13
N ALA A 294 20.51 -38.11 -13.93
CA ALA A 294 19.93 -37.75 -12.63
C ALA A 294 18.85 -38.76 -12.21
N ASP A 295 17.95 -39.13 -13.11
CA ASP A 295 16.89 -40.10 -12.85
C ASP A 295 17.46 -41.49 -12.50
N THR A 296 18.49 -41.95 -13.22
CA THR A 296 19.17 -43.23 -12.93
C THR A 296 19.90 -43.20 -11.59
N ALA A 297 20.63 -42.12 -11.28
CA ALA A 297 21.32 -41.96 -10.00
C ALA A 297 20.34 -41.93 -8.81
N ILE A 298 19.20 -41.23 -8.95
CA ILE A 298 18.17 -41.15 -7.92
C ILE A 298 17.52 -42.52 -7.69
N ASN A 299 17.16 -43.23 -8.76
CA ASN A 299 16.56 -44.57 -8.64
C ASN A 299 17.52 -45.56 -7.98
N GLY A 300 18.81 -45.54 -8.33
CA GLY A 300 19.83 -46.39 -7.69
C GLY A 300 20.06 -46.06 -6.20
N TYR A 301 20.04 -44.78 -5.83
CA TYR A 301 20.11 -44.37 -4.41
C TYR A 301 18.90 -44.89 -3.61
N LEU A 302 17.71 -44.86 -4.22
CA LEU A 302 16.44 -45.24 -3.59
C LEU A 302 16.26 -46.75 -3.41
N GLU A 303 17.00 -47.59 -4.14
CA GLU A 303 17.01 -49.04 -4.01
C GLU A 303 17.98 -49.54 -2.91
N ASN A 304 19.08 -48.82 -2.67
CA ASN A 304 20.14 -49.24 -1.72
C ASN A 304 19.88 -48.88 -0.25
N ASP A 305 19.04 -47.89 0.05
CA ASP A 305 18.88 -47.29 1.40
C ASP A 305 17.81 -47.99 2.27
N THR A 306 17.64 -49.31 2.12
CA THR A 306 16.64 -50.14 2.85
C THR A 306 17.14 -50.71 4.17
N THR A 307 18.36 -50.38 4.61
CA THR A 307 19.08 -51.09 5.69
C THR A 307 19.01 -50.46 7.09
N HIS A 308 18.33 -49.31 7.29
CA HIS A 308 18.20 -48.66 8.61
C HIS A 308 16.74 -48.54 9.09
N LEU A 309 16.02 -49.67 9.08
CA LEU A 309 14.56 -49.73 9.32
C LEU A 309 14.14 -49.78 10.81
N GLU A 310 15.06 -50.13 11.73
CA GLU A 310 14.69 -50.40 13.14
C GLU A 310 14.65 -49.17 14.06
N GLU A 311 15.31 -48.05 13.73
CA GLU A 311 15.27 -46.81 14.54
C GLU A 311 14.07 -45.89 14.21
N CYS A 312 13.39 -46.08 13.06
CA CYS A 312 12.31 -45.20 12.59
C CYS A 312 10.95 -45.47 13.25
N THR A 313 10.66 -46.72 13.63
CA THR A 313 9.36 -47.12 14.20
C THR A 313 9.15 -46.60 15.62
N ALA A 314 10.20 -46.34 16.39
CA ALA A 314 10.12 -45.72 17.72
C ALA A 314 9.69 -44.24 17.65
N LEU A 315 10.04 -43.53 16.57
CA LEU A 315 9.75 -42.09 16.39
C LEU A 315 8.29 -41.78 16.07
N LEU A 316 7.58 -42.71 15.42
CA LEU A 316 6.16 -42.55 15.10
C LEU A 316 5.24 -42.88 16.27
N ALA A 317 5.74 -43.62 17.27
CA ALA A 317 4.98 -44.06 18.44
C ALA A 317 4.85 -42.98 19.55
N GLU A 318 5.82 -42.06 19.69
CA GLU A 318 5.77 -40.98 20.68
C GLU A 318 4.83 -39.80 20.28
N SER A 319 4.40 -39.74 19.03
CA SER A 319 3.54 -38.67 18.50
C SER A 319 2.04 -38.96 18.69
N LYS A 320 1.59 -39.23 19.92
CA LYS A 320 0.18 -39.08 20.29
C LYS A 320 -0.08 -37.63 20.70
N ALA A 321 -0.16 -36.72 19.72
CA ALA A 321 -0.59 -35.34 19.95
C ALA A 321 -2.03 -35.13 19.48
N SER A 322 -2.87 -34.69 20.41
CA SER A 322 -4.33 -34.80 20.45
C SER A 322 -5.08 -33.51 20.10
N SER A 323 -4.50 -32.56 19.35
CA SER A 323 -5.16 -31.31 18.97
C SER A 323 -4.38 -30.55 17.89
N GLN A 324 -5.08 -29.92 16.93
CA GLN A 324 -4.47 -29.08 15.88
C GLN A 324 -3.65 -27.91 16.45
N TYR A 325 -3.99 -27.42 17.65
CA TYR A 325 -3.30 -26.34 18.32
C TYR A 325 -2.67 -26.79 19.65
N PRO A 326 -1.44 -26.38 19.97
CA PRO A 326 -0.72 -26.82 21.18
C PRO A 326 -1.23 -26.18 22.49
N ILE A 327 -2.04 -25.12 22.38
CA ILE A 327 -2.51 -24.32 23.52
C ILE A 327 -4.03 -24.13 23.41
N ALA A 328 -4.71 -24.14 24.57
CA ALA A 328 -6.15 -23.88 24.65
C ALA A 328 -6.52 -22.47 24.16
N TRP A 329 -7.70 -22.37 23.55
CA TRP A 329 -8.26 -21.14 22.96
C TRP A 329 -8.17 -19.92 23.88
N TRP A 330 -8.51 -20.05 25.17
CA TRP A 330 -8.49 -18.93 26.12
C TRP A 330 -7.10 -18.31 26.30
N ARG A 331 -6.06 -19.13 26.35
CA ARG A 331 -4.68 -18.62 26.50
C ARG A 331 -4.19 -17.98 25.20
N GLN A 332 -4.56 -18.53 24.04
CA GLN A 332 -4.30 -17.89 22.74
C GLN A 332 -4.96 -16.51 22.69
N PHE A 333 -6.25 -16.42 23.07
CA PHE A 333 -6.99 -15.18 23.16
C PHE A 333 -6.28 -14.14 24.05
N VAL A 334 -5.87 -14.49 25.27
CA VAL A 334 -5.17 -13.57 26.19
C VAL A 334 -3.83 -13.07 25.61
N VAL A 335 -3.05 -13.97 25.01
CA VAL A 335 -1.76 -13.61 24.37
C VAL A 335 -1.99 -12.63 23.22
N LEU A 336 -2.99 -12.91 22.37
CA LEU A 336 -3.35 -12.07 21.25
C LEU A 336 -3.90 -10.71 21.70
N VAL A 337 -4.72 -10.66 22.75
CA VAL A 337 -5.21 -9.39 23.32
C VAL A 337 -4.03 -8.53 23.75
N ARG A 338 -3.08 -9.09 24.50
CA ARG A 338 -1.88 -8.36 24.95
C ARG A 338 -1.07 -7.84 23.76
N ARG A 339 -0.88 -8.67 22.73
CA ARG A 339 -0.14 -8.33 21.50
C ARG A 339 -0.80 -7.16 20.76
N THR A 340 -2.08 -7.32 20.45
CA THR A 340 -2.85 -6.35 19.68
C THR A 340 -2.97 -5.03 20.41
N THR A 341 -3.19 -5.08 21.73
CA THR A 341 -3.23 -3.87 22.59
C THR A 341 -1.92 -3.10 22.49
N LEU A 342 -0.78 -3.78 22.60
CA LEU A 342 0.54 -3.14 22.48
C LEU A 342 0.76 -2.52 21.09
N CYS A 343 0.38 -3.22 20.02
CA CYS A 343 0.44 -2.69 18.65
C CYS A 343 -0.38 -1.41 18.49
N THR A 344 -1.62 -1.41 18.99
CA THR A 344 -2.54 -0.27 18.91
C THR A 344 -2.00 0.93 19.70
N PHE A 345 -1.52 0.73 20.93
CA PHE A 345 -0.94 1.82 21.74
C PHE A 345 0.35 2.39 21.15
N ARG A 346 1.18 1.58 20.49
CA ARG A 346 2.42 2.03 19.84
C ARG A 346 2.21 2.69 18.48
N ASN A 347 1.03 2.54 17.88
CA ASN A 347 0.66 3.31 16.68
C ASN A 347 0.32 4.76 17.06
N ILE A 348 1.37 5.51 17.38
CA ILE A 348 1.28 6.83 18.00
C ILE A 348 0.54 7.84 17.10
N THR A 349 0.67 7.73 15.79
CA THR A 349 0.06 8.66 14.84
C THR A 349 -1.46 8.51 14.86
N LEU A 350 -1.96 7.28 14.64
CA LEU A 350 -3.39 7.00 14.60
C LEU A 350 -4.05 7.26 15.97
N THR A 351 -3.44 6.76 17.05
CA THR A 351 -3.97 6.89 18.41
C THR A 351 -4.02 8.35 18.88
N ARG A 352 -2.98 9.15 18.58
CA ARG A 352 -2.99 10.60 18.90
C ARG A 352 -4.04 11.34 18.11
N PHE A 353 -4.14 11.14 16.79
CA PHE A 353 -5.14 11.84 15.97
C PHE A 353 -6.57 11.49 16.38
N ARG A 354 -6.82 10.22 16.75
CA ARG A 354 -8.13 9.77 17.25
C ARG A 354 -8.49 10.45 18.57
N LEU A 355 -7.62 10.40 19.59
CA LEU A 355 -7.91 11.00 20.90
C LEU A 355 -7.97 12.53 20.85
N LEU A 356 -7.04 13.17 20.14
CA LEU A 356 -7.03 14.62 19.94
C LEU A 356 -8.31 15.07 19.20
N GLY A 357 -8.76 14.30 18.21
CA GLY A 357 -10.03 14.56 17.52
C GLY A 357 -11.20 14.57 18.50
N HIS A 358 -11.38 13.51 19.31
CA HIS A 358 -12.46 13.45 20.30
C HIS A 358 -12.42 14.61 21.30
N LEU A 359 -11.24 15.01 21.75
CA LEU A 359 -11.06 16.17 22.63
C LEU A 359 -11.47 17.49 21.96
N LEU A 360 -10.93 17.78 20.77
CA LEU A 360 -11.20 19.05 20.07
C LEU A 360 -12.67 19.17 19.64
N PHE A 361 -13.26 18.08 19.14
CA PHE A 361 -14.67 18.07 18.76
C PHE A 361 -15.61 18.11 19.96
N GLY A 362 -15.24 17.46 21.06
CA GLY A 362 -15.99 17.53 22.32
C GLY A 362 -16.05 18.97 22.84
N LEU A 363 -14.92 19.66 22.88
CA LEU A 363 -14.85 21.06 23.29
C LEU A 363 -15.69 21.96 22.36
N MET A 364 -15.59 21.75 21.04
CA MET A 364 -16.35 22.53 20.07
C MET A 364 -17.86 22.32 20.23
N ILE A 365 -18.36 21.07 20.16
CA ILE A 365 -19.80 20.77 20.27
C ILE A 365 -20.33 21.21 21.63
N GLY A 366 -19.62 20.91 22.72
CA GLY A 366 -20.01 21.30 24.07
C GLY A 366 -20.10 22.82 24.25
N SER A 367 -19.16 23.57 23.67
CA SER A 367 -19.18 25.04 23.74
C SER A 367 -20.28 25.68 22.90
N VAL A 368 -20.65 25.08 21.76
CA VAL A 368 -21.70 25.61 20.89
C VAL A 368 -23.09 25.39 21.49
N TYR A 369 -23.32 24.24 22.11
CA TYR A 369 -24.57 23.91 22.80
C TYR A 369 -24.54 24.24 24.29
N TYR A 370 -23.77 25.26 24.68
CA TYR A 370 -23.58 25.60 26.09
C TYR A 370 -24.91 25.86 26.81
N ASP A 371 -25.15 25.11 27.89
CA ASP A 371 -26.32 25.24 28.77
C ASP A 371 -27.69 25.18 28.06
N VAL A 372 -27.81 24.22 27.13
CA VAL A 372 -29.03 23.98 26.34
C VAL A 372 -29.90 22.85 26.93
N GLY A 373 -29.33 22.01 27.80
CA GLY A 373 -29.94 20.77 28.31
C GLY A 373 -31.03 20.89 29.37
N ASP A 374 -31.13 22.04 30.06
CA ASP A 374 -32.12 22.29 31.11
C ASP A 374 -33.12 23.43 30.80
N ASP A 375 -33.14 23.93 29.55
CA ASP A 375 -34.03 24.99 29.10
C ASP A 375 -35.13 24.47 28.16
N GLY A 376 -36.38 24.58 28.60
CA GLY A 376 -37.59 24.24 27.87
C GLY A 376 -37.79 25.03 26.57
N ALA A 377 -37.18 26.20 26.42
CA ALA A 377 -37.20 26.98 25.18
C ALA A 377 -36.22 26.44 24.11
N LYS A 378 -35.17 25.72 24.54
CA LYS A 378 -34.05 25.25 23.70
C LYS A 378 -34.07 23.73 23.46
N VAL A 379 -35.17 23.05 23.80
CA VAL A 379 -35.31 21.58 23.67
C VAL A 379 -34.99 21.07 22.26
N LEU A 380 -35.43 21.77 21.21
CA LEU A 380 -35.18 21.35 19.83
C LEU A 380 -33.67 21.35 19.48
N SER A 381 -32.93 22.32 20.01
CA SER A 381 -31.48 22.42 19.87
C SER A 381 -30.77 21.38 20.72
N ASN A 382 -31.29 21.06 21.91
CA ASN A 382 -30.75 19.96 22.71
C ASN A 382 -30.95 18.60 22.02
N VAL A 383 -32.14 18.34 21.45
CA VAL A 383 -32.40 17.14 20.63
C VAL A 383 -31.44 17.05 19.45
N SER A 384 -31.20 18.18 18.76
CA SER A 384 -30.23 18.27 17.66
C SER A 384 -28.80 17.96 18.12
N CYS A 385 -28.42 18.41 19.32
CA CYS A 385 -27.15 18.06 19.97
C CYS A 385 -27.01 16.54 20.16
N LEU A 386 -28.05 15.84 20.65
CA LEU A 386 -28.02 14.38 20.83
C LEU A 386 -27.76 13.62 19.52
N VAL A 387 -28.34 14.07 18.40
CA VAL A 387 -28.12 13.44 17.08
C VAL A 387 -26.70 13.69 16.57
N LEU A 388 -26.21 14.93 16.63
CA LEU A 388 -24.85 15.28 16.22
C LEU A 388 -23.80 14.54 17.07
N PHE A 389 -24.08 14.36 18.35
CA PHE A 389 -23.27 13.59 19.28
C PHE A 389 -23.11 12.13 18.83
N LEU A 390 -24.22 11.45 18.52
CA LEU A 390 -24.20 10.07 18.00
C LEU A 390 -23.54 9.98 16.63
N MET A 391 -23.81 10.93 15.75
CA MET A 391 -23.22 10.98 14.42
C MET A 391 -21.69 11.08 14.49
N PHE A 392 -21.15 11.93 15.36
CA PHE A 392 -19.71 12.03 15.58
C PHE A 392 -19.12 10.71 16.07
N ILE A 393 -19.74 10.07 17.08
CA ILE A 393 -19.28 8.77 17.61
C ILE A 393 -19.20 7.71 16.52
N VAL A 394 -20.20 7.61 15.64
CA VAL A 394 -20.20 6.57 14.61
C VAL A 394 -19.08 6.79 13.60
N PHE A 395 -18.97 8.00 13.05
CA PHE A 395 -17.94 8.29 12.05
C PHE A 395 -16.53 8.17 12.63
N ALA A 396 -16.31 8.68 13.85
CA ALA A 396 -15.00 8.64 14.49
C ALA A 396 -14.51 7.21 14.76
N ASN A 397 -15.42 6.30 15.10
CA ASN A 397 -15.06 4.91 15.41
C ASN A 397 -15.05 3.98 14.19
N ALA A 398 -16.00 4.12 13.26
CA ALA A 398 -16.07 3.27 12.07
C ALA A 398 -14.94 3.56 11.07
N MET A 399 -14.67 4.85 10.78
CA MET A 399 -13.73 5.25 9.73
C MET A 399 -12.26 5.00 10.08
N THR A 400 -11.90 4.89 11.36
CA THR A 400 -10.52 4.62 11.77
C THR A 400 -10.11 3.16 11.58
N VAL A 401 -11.09 2.25 11.54
CA VAL A 401 -10.85 0.80 11.48
C VAL A 401 -11.00 0.24 10.06
N VAL A 402 -11.78 0.90 9.20
CA VAL A 402 -12.09 0.43 7.84
C VAL A 402 -10.86 0.19 6.94
N LEU A 403 -9.76 0.94 7.15
CA LEU A 403 -8.51 0.77 6.40
C LEU A 403 -7.44 -0.02 7.16
N THR A 404 -7.39 0.11 8.48
CA THR A 404 -6.32 -0.50 9.29
C THR A 404 -6.47 -2.01 9.39
N PHE A 405 -7.70 -2.51 9.46
CA PHE A 405 -7.98 -3.94 9.53
C PHE A 405 -7.51 -4.73 8.28
N PRO A 406 -7.87 -4.33 7.04
CA PRO A 406 -7.39 -5.03 5.85
C PRO A 406 -5.86 -5.03 5.71
N LEU A 407 -5.14 -4.01 6.21
CA LEU A 407 -3.68 -3.99 6.23
C LEU A 407 -3.10 -5.02 7.22
N GLU A 408 -3.70 -5.19 8.40
CA GLU A 408 -3.31 -6.20 9.39
C GLU A 408 -3.66 -7.64 8.96
N MET A 409 -4.65 -7.80 8.08
CA MET A 409 -5.17 -9.09 7.63
C MET A 409 -4.10 -9.98 6.96
N ALA A 410 -3.12 -9.39 6.25
CA ALA A 410 -2.05 -10.15 5.61
C ALA A 410 -1.19 -10.95 6.61
N ALA A 411 -0.83 -10.34 7.75
CA ALA A 411 -0.08 -11.00 8.81
C ALA A 411 -0.92 -12.11 9.48
N PHE A 412 -2.22 -11.84 9.69
CA PHE A 412 -3.17 -12.81 10.23
C PHE A 412 -3.32 -14.04 9.33
N VAL A 413 -3.51 -13.87 8.02
CA VAL A 413 -3.69 -14.98 7.06
C VAL A 413 -2.49 -15.93 7.09
N ARG A 414 -1.28 -15.37 7.14
CA ARG A 414 -0.04 -16.14 7.29
C ARG A 414 -0.02 -16.93 8.61
N GLU A 415 -0.26 -16.27 9.74
CA GLU A 415 -0.25 -16.90 11.07
C GLU A 415 -1.30 -18.01 11.19
N HIS A 416 -2.48 -17.82 10.58
CA HIS A 416 -3.51 -18.84 10.52
C HIS A 416 -3.09 -20.05 9.68
N LYS A 417 -2.51 -19.84 8.49
CA LYS A 417 -1.94 -20.93 7.65
C LYS A 417 -0.83 -21.70 8.37
N GLY A 418 -0.05 -21.02 9.21
CA GLY A 418 0.99 -21.62 10.05
C GLY A 418 0.49 -22.32 11.32
N ASN A 419 -0.82 -22.49 11.50
CA ASN A 419 -1.45 -23.08 12.69
C ASN A 419 -1.08 -22.40 14.03
N TYR A 420 -0.86 -21.09 14.04
CA TYR A 420 -0.54 -20.36 15.28
C TYR A 420 -1.75 -20.31 16.21
N TYR A 421 -2.95 -20.07 15.64
CA TYR A 421 -4.23 -19.96 16.33
C TYR A 421 -5.41 -20.04 15.34
N PRO A 422 -6.64 -20.35 15.83
CA PRO A 422 -7.85 -20.32 15.00
C PRO A 422 -8.33 -18.88 14.76
N VAL A 423 -9.09 -18.71 13.67
CA VAL A 423 -9.69 -17.43 13.25
C VAL A 423 -10.47 -16.73 14.38
N SER A 424 -11.24 -17.50 15.16
CA SER A 424 -12.06 -16.98 16.26
C SER A 424 -11.24 -16.34 17.39
N ALA A 425 -10.07 -16.88 17.73
CA ALA A 425 -9.22 -16.34 18.78
C ALA A 425 -8.69 -14.94 18.40
N TYR A 426 -8.30 -14.76 17.14
CA TYR A 426 -7.81 -13.49 16.62
C TYR A 426 -8.90 -12.41 16.61
N TYR A 427 -10.06 -12.70 16.01
CA TYR A 427 -11.14 -11.73 15.94
C TYR A 427 -11.58 -11.28 17.33
N CYS A 428 -11.88 -12.21 18.24
CA CYS A 428 -12.24 -11.87 19.62
C CYS A 428 -11.15 -11.03 20.29
N SER A 429 -9.87 -11.36 20.09
CA SER A 429 -8.77 -10.60 20.68
C SER A 429 -8.68 -9.17 20.14
N LYS A 430 -8.95 -8.97 18.85
CA LYS A 430 -8.92 -7.65 18.20
C LYS A 430 -10.01 -6.75 18.75
N LEU A 431 -11.22 -7.30 18.93
CA LEU A 431 -12.34 -6.55 19.51
C LEU A 431 -12.02 -6.07 20.93
N VAL A 432 -11.49 -6.97 21.76
CA VAL A 432 -11.17 -6.65 23.16
C VAL A 432 -9.97 -5.72 23.27
N ALA A 433 -8.97 -5.85 22.40
CA ALA A 433 -7.78 -5.00 22.41
C ALA A 433 -8.05 -3.55 22.01
N ASP A 434 -8.96 -3.33 21.05
CA ASP A 434 -9.27 -1.97 20.61
C ASP A 434 -10.37 -1.30 21.46
N PHE A 435 -11.14 -2.07 22.25
CA PHE A 435 -12.21 -1.57 23.12
C PHE A 435 -11.75 -0.47 24.11
N PRO A 436 -10.62 -0.59 24.84
CA PRO A 436 -10.15 0.45 25.75
C PRO A 436 -9.91 1.81 25.09
N LEU A 437 -9.37 1.82 23.86
CA LEU A 437 -9.12 3.07 23.14
C LEU A 437 -10.43 3.72 22.69
N MET A 438 -11.40 2.91 22.23
CA MET A 438 -12.74 3.39 21.92
C MET A 438 -13.44 3.92 23.17
N LEU A 439 -13.40 3.18 24.27
CA LEU A 439 -13.98 3.57 25.55
C LEU A 439 -13.39 4.89 26.07
N ALA A 440 -12.07 5.06 26.01
CA ALA A 440 -11.39 6.29 26.41
C ALA A 440 -11.81 7.49 25.55
N GLY A 441 -11.86 7.32 24.22
CA GLY A 441 -12.27 8.37 23.29
C GLY A 441 -13.73 8.80 23.49
N VAL A 442 -14.64 7.84 23.56
CA VAL A 442 -16.08 8.09 23.76
C VAL A 442 -16.35 8.67 25.15
N SER A 443 -15.71 8.16 26.20
CA SER A 443 -15.91 8.67 27.57
C SER A 443 -15.36 10.09 27.73
N CYS A 444 -14.19 10.40 27.13
CA CYS A 444 -13.62 11.74 27.15
C CYS A 444 -14.52 12.73 26.41
N PHE A 445 -14.98 12.38 25.20
CA PHE A 445 -15.91 13.18 24.43
C PHE A 445 -17.22 13.42 25.17
N GLN A 446 -17.81 12.36 25.74
CA GLN A 446 -19.03 12.42 26.53
C GLN A 446 -18.87 13.34 27.75
N LEU A 447 -17.80 13.17 28.53
CA LEU A 447 -17.55 13.97 29.72
C LEU A 447 -17.57 15.46 29.38
N ILE A 448 -16.92 15.86 28.30
CA ILE A 448 -16.83 17.26 27.90
C ILE A 448 -18.20 17.79 27.46
N VAL A 449 -18.87 17.10 26.53
CA VAL A 449 -20.11 17.61 25.94
C VAL A 449 -21.27 17.56 26.95
N TYR A 450 -21.41 16.49 27.73
CA TYR A 450 -22.52 16.33 28.67
C TYR A 450 -22.57 17.45 29.71
N TYR A 451 -21.43 17.79 30.31
CA TYR A 451 -21.36 18.83 31.32
C TYR A 451 -21.42 20.24 30.71
N LEU A 452 -20.77 20.50 29.56
CA LEU A 452 -20.86 21.81 28.93
C LEU A 452 -22.27 22.14 28.41
N THR A 453 -23.02 21.13 27.97
CA THR A 453 -24.39 21.33 27.48
C THR A 453 -25.45 21.42 28.58
N GLY A 454 -25.08 21.25 29.86
CA GLY A 454 -26.03 21.35 30.98
C GLY A 454 -27.03 20.20 31.03
N GLN A 455 -26.63 18.97 30.66
CA GLN A 455 -27.49 17.79 30.79
C GLN A 455 -27.75 17.44 32.27
N PRO A 456 -28.83 16.72 32.61
CA PRO A 456 -29.25 16.51 33.99
C PRO A 456 -28.21 15.71 34.80
N ASN A 457 -27.67 16.32 35.87
CA ASN A 457 -26.57 15.76 36.66
C ASN A 457 -26.99 14.67 37.68
N GLU A 458 -27.98 13.85 37.34
CA GLU A 458 -28.39 12.70 38.16
C GLU A 458 -27.52 11.49 37.79
N THR A 459 -26.91 10.84 38.78
CA THR A 459 -25.97 9.72 38.56
C THR A 459 -26.55 8.64 37.65
N ASP A 460 -27.81 8.26 37.84
CA ASP A 460 -28.46 7.22 37.03
C ASP A 460 -28.61 7.65 35.56
N ARG A 461 -28.92 8.93 35.29
CA ARG A 461 -29.03 9.46 33.92
C ARG A 461 -27.69 9.59 33.24
N VAL A 462 -26.66 10.04 33.96
CA VAL A 462 -25.29 10.14 33.45
C VAL A 462 -24.80 8.75 33.03
N LEU A 463 -25.03 7.73 33.87
CA LEU A 463 -24.65 6.35 33.59
C LEU A 463 -25.45 5.76 32.43
N SER A 464 -26.77 6.00 32.36
CA SER A 464 -27.58 5.55 31.22
C SER A 464 -27.15 6.19 29.90
N PHE A 465 -26.88 7.49 29.90
CA PHE A 465 -26.37 8.19 28.73
C PHE A 465 -25.02 7.62 28.28
N TRP A 466 -24.08 7.48 29.22
CA TRP A 466 -22.76 6.90 28.95
C TRP A 466 -22.86 5.46 28.41
N GLY A 467 -23.74 4.64 28.98
CA GLY A 467 -23.98 3.25 28.55
C GLY A 467 -24.41 3.15 27.09
N ILE A 468 -25.37 3.97 26.65
CA ILE A 468 -25.78 4.03 25.24
C ILE A 468 -24.61 4.47 24.35
N CYS A 469 -23.85 5.48 24.75
CA CYS A 469 -22.71 5.97 23.96
C CYS A 469 -21.62 4.91 23.77
N VAL A 470 -21.32 4.14 24.82
CA VAL A 470 -20.34 3.06 24.76
C VAL A 470 -20.81 1.92 23.86
N LEU A 471 -22.08 1.50 23.97
CA LEU A 471 -22.66 0.49 23.09
C LEU A 471 -22.66 0.96 21.63
N PHE A 472 -22.99 2.22 21.40
CA PHE A 472 -23.02 2.80 20.06
C PHE A 472 -21.61 2.94 19.44
N GLY A 473 -20.62 3.35 20.24
CA GLY A 473 -19.22 3.37 19.83
C GLY A 473 -18.68 1.98 19.49
N TRP A 474 -19.07 0.97 20.29
CA TRP A 474 -18.75 -0.43 20.00
C TRP A 474 -19.36 -0.87 18.67
N LEU A 475 -20.66 -0.62 18.47
CA LEU A 475 -21.36 -0.97 17.24
C LEU A 475 -20.70 -0.35 16.01
N ALA A 476 -20.38 0.95 16.07
CA ALA A 476 -19.70 1.67 14.99
C ALA A 476 -18.33 1.06 14.66
N GLN A 477 -17.59 0.65 15.68
CA GLN A 477 -16.31 -0.01 15.50
C GLN A 477 -16.45 -1.39 14.82
N MET A 478 -17.45 -2.19 15.20
CA MET A 478 -17.74 -3.46 14.53
C MET A 478 -18.14 -3.25 13.07
N TYR A 479 -18.94 -2.22 12.81
CA TYR A 479 -19.36 -1.87 11.47
C TYR A 479 -18.15 -1.58 10.56
N GLY A 480 -17.19 -0.79 11.05
CA GLY A 480 -15.94 -0.51 10.34
C GLY A 480 -15.09 -1.76 10.05
N LEU A 481 -15.01 -2.70 11.00
CA LEU A 481 -14.30 -3.98 10.82
C LEU A 481 -14.95 -4.84 9.73
N VAL A 482 -16.28 -4.97 9.76
CA VAL A 482 -17.02 -5.74 8.75
C VAL A 482 -16.81 -5.13 7.37
N ALA A 483 -16.95 -3.81 7.23
CA ALA A 483 -16.72 -3.13 5.96
C ALA A 483 -15.28 -3.32 5.44
N GLY A 484 -14.27 -3.24 6.31
CA GLY A 484 -12.87 -3.47 5.97
C GLY A 484 -12.52 -4.93 5.61
N SER A 485 -13.34 -5.89 6.05
CA SER A 485 -13.14 -7.32 5.76
C SER A 485 -13.82 -7.78 4.46
N VAL A 486 -14.99 -7.21 4.14
CA VAL A 486 -15.84 -7.64 3.01
C VAL A 486 -15.46 -6.91 1.72
N PHE A 487 -15.18 -5.62 1.81
CA PHE A 487 -14.94 -4.77 0.63
C PHE A 487 -13.44 -4.53 0.39
N PRO A 488 -13.00 -4.43 -0.88
CA PRO A 488 -11.64 -4.01 -1.22
C PRO A 488 -11.34 -2.61 -0.67
N LEU A 489 -10.06 -2.36 -0.37
CA LEU A 489 -9.56 -1.10 0.21
C LEU A 489 -10.08 0.15 -0.52
N ASP A 490 -10.18 0.11 -1.85
CA ASP A 490 -10.62 1.23 -2.70
C ASP A 490 -12.11 1.58 -2.56
N VAL A 491 -12.92 0.66 -2.02
CA VAL A 491 -14.38 0.77 -1.91
C VAL A 491 -14.82 1.00 -0.46
N SER A 492 -14.14 0.40 0.52
CA SER A 492 -14.59 0.35 1.92
C SER A 492 -14.87 1.72 2.57
N PRO A 493 -14.05 2.78 2.39
CA PRO A 493 -14.31 4.09 3.02
C PRO A 493 -15.53 4.85 2.48
N PHE A 494 -16.04 4.51 1.30
CA PHE A 494 -17.29 5.08 0.77
C PHE A 494 -18.52 4.35 1.33
N VAL A 495 -18.45 3.03 1.45
CA VAL A 495 -19.57 2.20 1.91
C VAL A 495 -20.03 2.61 3.31
N VAL A 496 -19.09 2.96 4.18
CA VAL A 496 -19.39 3.32 5.57
C VAL A 496 -20.30 4.56 5.68
N PRO A 497 -19.95 5.76 5.21
CA PRO A 497 -20.88 6.89 5.19
C PRO A 497 -22.17 6.62 4.42
N ALA A 498 -22.05 5.92 3.29
CA ALA A 498 -23.18 5.61 2.44
C ALA A 498 -24.25 4.75 3.15
N SER A 499 -23.84 3.85 4.04
CA SER A 499 -24.74 3.07 4.89
C SER A 499 -25.24 3.79 6.16
N ILE A 500 -24.41 4.67 6.74
CA ILE A 500 -24.73 5.34 8.01
C ILE A 500 -25.80 6.40 7.77
N ILE A 501 -25.72 7.15 6.67
CA ILE A 501 -26.65 8.24 6.37
C ILE A 501 -28.11 7.77 6.31
N PRO A 502 -28.48 6.70 5.56
CA PRO A 502 -29.82 6.14 5.63
C PRO A 502 -30.23 5.69 7.04
N ALA A 503 -29.32 5.08 7.81
CA ALA A 503 -29.62 4.66 9.19
C ALA A 503 -29.97 5.86 10.08
N VAL A 504 -29.24 6.97 9.96
CA VAL A 504 -29.51 8.25 10.63
C VAL A 504 -30.89 8.78 10.26
N MET A 505 -31.30 8.66 8.99
CA MET A 505 -32.61 9.14 8.54
C MET A 505 -33.77 8.36 9.18
N PHE A 506 -33.63 7.05 9.35
CA PHE A 506 -34.63 6.21 10.03
C PHE A 506 -34.62 6.33 11.57
N SER A 507 -33.87 7.28 12.15
CA SER A 507 -33.82 7.50 13.60
C SER A 507 -35.08 8.14 14.20
N GLY A 508 -35.96 8.70 13.36
CA GLY A 508 -37.14 9.45 13.81
C GLY A 508 -36.90 10.95 14.04
N PHE A 509 -35.66 11.43 13.92
CA PHE A 509 -35.33 12.86 13.98
C PHE A 509 -35.59 13.57 12.63
N PHE A 510 -35.10 13.01 11.52
CA PHE A 510 -35.24 13.63 10.19
C PHE A 510 -36.62 13.43 9.57
N ILE A 511 -37.26 12.28 9.84
CA ILE A 511 -38.63 11.97 9.39
C ILE A 511 -39.39 11.30 10.52
N ARG A 512 -40.65 11.72 10.75
CA ARG A 512 -41.48 11.17 11.81
C ARG A 512 -42.03 9.80 11.41
N TYR A 513 -42.25 8.90 12.38
CA TYR A 513 -42.72 7.54 12.11
C TYR A 513 -44.04 7.51 11.33
N ASN A 514 -44.97 8.42 11.68
CA ASN A 514 -46.27 8.51 11.03
C ASN A 514 -46.21 9.04 9.58
N GLU A 515 -45.14 9.76 9.22
CA GLU A 515 -44.94 10.33 7.88
C GLU A 515 -44.27 9.34 6.91
N LEU A 516 -43.67 8.26 7.43
CA LEU A 516 -43.09 7.20 6.61
C LEU A 516 -44.18 6.38 5.91
N LEU A 517 -43.93 6.05 4.64
CA LEU A 517 -44.72 5.09 3.88
C LEU A 517 -44.78 3.76 4.65
N ALA A 518 -45.95 3.12 4.68
CA ALA A 518 -46.18 1.91 5.47
C ALA A 518 -45.15 0.79 5.21
N VAL A 519 -44.70 0.66 3.95
CA VAL A 519 -43.68 -0.33 3.53
C VAL A 519 -42.31 -0.08 4.19
N TYR A 520 -41.95 1.17 4.50
CA TYR A 520 -40.65 1.54 5.08
C TYR A 520 -40.66 1.63 6.61
N ARG A 521 -41.84 1.60 7.27
CA ARG A 521 -41.93 1.61 8.75
C ARG A 521 -41.16 0.46 9.42
N PRO A 522 -41.09 -0.78 8.90
CA PRO A 522 -40.25 -1.82 9.49
C PRO A 522 -38.76 -1.43 9.58
N LEU A 523 -38.25 -0.61 8.65
CA LEU A 523 -36.84 -0.20 8.65
C LEU A 523 -36.46 0.70 9.84
N THR A 524 -37.42 1.37 10.48
CA THR A 524 -37.12 2.14 11.71
C THR A 524 -36.74 1.24 12.87
N TYR A 525 -37.33 0.04 12.95
CA TYR A 525 -36.94 -0.98 13.94
C TYR A 525 -35.66 -1.72 13.56
N VAL A 526 -35.26 -1.68 12.30
CA VAL A 526 -33.97 -2.23 11.83
C VAL A 526 -32.85 -1.22 12.09
N SER A 527 -33.11 0.08 12.02
CA SER A 527 -32.06 1.09 12.18
C SER A 527 -31.42 1.08 13.57
N TYR A 528 -30.13 0.73 13.64
CA TYR A 528 -29.35 0.84 14.88
C TYR A 528 -29.26 2.28 15.41
N PHE A 529 -29.34 3.28 14.52
CA PHE A 529 -29.31 4.69 14.92
C PHE A 529 -30.57 5.09 15.67
N ARG A 530 -31.73 4.48 15.38
CA ARG A 530 -32.99 4.71 16.12
C ARG A 530 -32.82 4.36 17.59
N TYR A 531 -32.33 3.16 17.89
CA TYR A 531 -32.11 2.72 19.28
C TYR A 531 -31.08 3.58 20.01
N GLY A 532 -30.01 4.02 19.34
CA GLY A 532 -29.05 4.95 19.92
C GLY A 532 -29.68 6.30 20.28
N PHE A 533 -30.46 6.88 19.36
CA PHE A 533 -31.11 8.17 19.55
C PHE A 533 -32.24 8.13 20.58
N GLU A 534 -33.12 7.13 20.50
CA GLU A 534 -34.18 6.90 21.49
C GLU A 534 -33.58 6.67 22.88
N GLY A 535 -32.52 5.86 23.00
CA GLY A 535 -31.83 5.64 24.27
C GLY A 535 -31.26 6.93 24.89
N LEU A 536 -30.64 7.82 24.09
CA LEU A 536 -30.18 9.13 24.59
C LEU A 536 -31.34 10.05 24.96
N ALA A 537 -32.42 10.06 24.18
CA ALA A 537 -33.61 10.85 24.48
C ALA A 537 -34.30 10.37 25.78
N GLN A 538 -34.38 9.06 26.01
CA GLN A 538 -34.90 8.48 27.26
C GLN A 538 -34.03 8.85 28.47
N ALA A 539 -32.70 8.78 28.35
CA ALA A 539 -31.79 9.18 29.42
C ALA A 539 -31.93 10.69 29.76
N THR A 540 -32.15 11.52 28.72
CA THR A 540 -32.20 12.98 28.85
C THR A 540 -33.56 13.51 29.30
N TYR A 541 -34.67 12.97 28.78
CA TYR A 541 -36.03 13.49 29.00
C TYR A 541 -37.00 12.48 29.63
N GLY A 542 -36.74 11.17 29.47
CA GLY A 542 -37.56 10.10 30.03
C GLY A 542 -37.33 9.88 31.52
N LEU A 543 -37.70 8.70 32.03
CA LEU A 543 -37.48 8.28 33.42
C LEU A 543 -38.02 9.30 34.45
N ASN A 544 -39.21 9.85 34.21
CA ASN A 544 -39.87 10.83 35.09
C ASN A 544 -39.02 12.05 35.49
N ARG A 545 -38.27 12.66 34.54
CA ARG A 545 -37.52 13.91 34.79
C ARG A 545 -38.45 15.04 35.25
N THR A 546 -37.96 15.84 36.19
CA THR A 546 -38.62 17.07 36.64
C THR A 546 -38.82 18.07 35.49
N GLN A 547 -39.68 19.06 35.70
CA GLN A 547 -39.95 20.07 34.67
C GLN A 547 -38.70 20.91 34.38
N LEU A 548 -38.47 21.20 33.11
CA LEU A 548 -37.35 22.02 32.65
C LEU A 548 -37.49 23.48 33.11
N GLY A 549 -36.36 24.17 33.24
CA GLY A 549 -36.33 25.63 33.30
C GLY A 549 -36.92 26.26 32.03
N CYS A 550 -37.23 27.55 32.04
CA CYS A 550 -37.77 28.24 30.86
C CYS A 550 -37.26 29.68 30.84
N SER A 551 -36.49 30.01 29.80
CA SER A 551 -35.96 31.37 29.59
C SER A 551 -36.97 32.34 28.97
N GLU A 552 -38.02 31.83 28.32
CA GLU A 552 -39.07 32.62 27.69
C GLU A 552 -40.35 32.70 28.54
N MET A 553 -41.25 33.63 28.23
CA MET A 553 -42.53 33.79 28.94
C MET A 553 -43.43 32.54 28.79
N PHE A 554 -43.29 31.80 27.69
CA PHE A 554 -44.05 30.58 27.40
C PHE A 554 -43.15 29.50 26.81
N CYS A 555 -43.01 28.36 27.51
CA CYS A 555 -42.34 27.16 26.98
C CYS A 555 -43.31 26.00 26.87
N TYR A 556 -43.64 25.61 25.64
CA TYR A 556 -44.48 24.43 25.38
C TYR A 556 -43.86 23.13 25.90
N TYR A 557 -42.52 23.00 25.80
CA TYR A 557 -41.77 21.80 26.18
C TYR A 557 -41.29 21.77 27.64
N ARG A 558 -41.85 22.63 28.50
CA ARG A 558 -41.53 22.64 29.95
C ARG A 558 -41.79 21.28 30.62
N LYS A 559 -42.81 20.55 30.16
CA LYS A 559 -43.08 19.16 30.56
C LYS A 559 -42.35 18.20 29.62
N THR A 560 -41.47 17.37 30.17
CA THR A 560 -40.65 16.41 29.41
C THR A 560 -41.48 15.35 28.67
N SER A 561 -42.67 15.00 29.16
CA SER A 561 -43.60 14.11 28.44
C SER A 561 -44.04 14.68 27.07
N LYS A 562 -44.10 16.01 26.93
CA LYS A 562 -44.37 16.66 25.63
C LYS A 562 -43.20 16.58 24.66
N VAL A 563 -41.97 16.43 25.16
CA VAL A 563 -40.79 16.18 24.32
C VAL A 563 -40.82 14.76 23.76
N MET A 564 -41.17 13.77 24.59
CA MET A 564 -41.31 12.38 24.15
C MET A 564 -42.46 12.21 23.13
N GLU A 565 -43.58 12.91 23.34
CA GLU A 565 -44.70 12.96 22.38
C GLU A 565 -44.27 13.60 21.05
N MET A 566 -43.49 14.69 21.08
CA MET A 566 -42.94 15.33 19.88
C MET A 566 -42.03 14.38 19.07
N LEU A 567 -41.20 13.59 19.76
CA LEU A 567 -40.30 12.61 19.15
C LEU A 567 -40.99 11.30 18.74
N GLN A 568 -42.29 11.13 19.04
CA GLN A 568 -43.04 9.88 18.86
C GLN A 568 -42.32 8.69 19.50
N MET A 569 -41.86 8.88 20.74
CA MET A 569 -41.16 7.88 21.54
C MET A 569 -42.01 7.52 22.76
N GLU A 570 -42.19 6.22 23.01
CA GLU A 570 -42.89 5.76 24.21
C GLU A 570 -41.98 5.88 25.44
N PRO A 571 -42.44 6.45 26.56
CA PRO A 571 -41.62 6.55 27.77
C PRO A 571 -41.24 5.17 28.33
N ASP A 572 -40.16 5.12 29.10
CA ASP A 572 -39.67 3.94 29.84
C ASP A 572 -39.18 2.75 28.99
N ARG A 573 -38.84 3.00 27.71
CA ARG A 573 -38.30 1.97 26.79
C ARG A 573 -36.78 1.82 26.77
N TYR A 574 -36.04 2.50 27.66
CA TYR A 574 -34.57 2.52 27.67
C TYR A 574 -33.91 1.12 27.55
N TRP A 575 -34.42 0.12 28.28
CA TRP A 575 -33.85 -1.23 28.22
C TRP A 575 -34.09 -1.95 26.89
N HIS A 576 -35.19 -1.63 26.17
CA HIS A 576 -35.40 -2.12 24.82
C HIS A 576 -34.36 -1.57 23.84
N ASP A 577 -33.96 -0.31 23.99
CA ASP A 577 -32.91 0.30 23.19
C ASP A 577 -31.54 -0.35 23.44
N VAL A 578 -31.22 -0.60 24.72
CA VAL A 578 -29.99 -1.33 25.11
C VAL A 578 -29.98 -2.73 24.49
N ILE A 579 -31.09 -3.46 24.56
CA ILE A 579 -31.22 -4.80 23.95
C ILE A 579 -31.10 -4.72 22.42
N GLY A 580 -31.74 -3.74 21.77
CA GLY A 580 -31.68 -3.54 20.32
C GLY A 580 -30.25 -3.29 19.83
N LEU A 581 -29.49 -2.44 20.52
CA LEU A 581 -28.07 -2.20 20.23
C LEU A 581 -27.22 -3.46 20.46
N ALA A 582 -27.46 -4.20 21.56
CA ALA A 582 -26.75 -5.43 21.85
C ALA A 582 -26.98 -6.52 20.77
N VAL A 583 -28.22 -6.68 20.30
CA VAL A 583 -28.55 -7.60 19.20
C VAL A 583 -27.79 -7.24 17.93
N TRP A 584 -27.72 -5.95 17.57
CA TRP A 584 -26.95 -5.50 16.41
C TRP A 584 -25.45 -5.78 16.53
N ILE A 585 -24.87 -5.58 17.72
CA ILE A 585 -23.47 -5.92 17.98
C ILE A 585 -23.23 -7.41 17.74
N VAL A 586 -24.14 -8.29 18.20
CA VAL A 586 -24.05 -9.73 17.94
C VAL A 586 -24.17 -10.06 16.45
N VAL A 587 -25.09 -9.42 15.73
CA VAL A 587 -25.24 -9.61 14.27
C VAL A 587 -23.97 -9.23 13.52
N LEU A 588 -23.38 -8.06 13.81
CA LEU A 588 -22.12 -7.64 13.20
C LEU A 588 -20.96 -8.57 13.55
N HIS A 589 -20.96 -9.13 14.77
CA HIS A 589 -19.96 -10.11 15.20
C HIS A 589 -20.04 -11.41 14.39
N VAL A 590 -21.26 -11.91 14.13
CA VAL A 590 -21.48 -13.09 13.28
C VAL A 590 -21.03 -12.83 11.85
N LEU A 591 -21.38 -11.67 11.27
CA LEU A 591 -20.97 -11.29 9.91
C LEU A 591 -19.45 -11.23 9.76
N LEU A 592 -18.74 -10.66 10.73
CA LEU A 592 -17.28 -10.59 10.72
C LEU A 592 -16.63 -11.99 10.72
N CYS A 593 -17.18 -12.92 11.52
CA CYS A 593 -16.72 -14.30 11.55
C CYS A 593 -16.92 -15.01 10.19
N CYS A 594 -18.02 -14.74 9.48
CA CYS A 594 -18.30 -15.33 8.16
C CYS A 594 -17.40 -14.76 7.05
N ALA A 595 -17.13 -13.45 7.06
CA ALA A 595 -16.32 -12.78 6.03
C ALA A 595 -14.87 -13.29 5.98
N GLY A 596 -14.30 -13.65 7.15
CA GLY A 596 -12.93 -14.17 7.26
C GLY A 596 -12.65 -15.50 6.54
N ILE A 597 -13.68 -16.20 6.04
CA ILE A 597 -13.54 -17.53 5.42
C ILE A 597 -13.34 -17.45 3.89
N PHE A 598 -13.74 -16.36 3.22
CA PHE A 598 -13.89 -16.35 1.75
C PHE A 598 -12.79 -15.63 0.93
N GLY A 599 -11.85 -14.92 1.56
CA GLY A 599 -10.92 -14.03 0.84
C GLY A 599 -9.50 -14.55 0.60
N THR A 600 -9.26 -15.48 -0.34
CA THR A 600 -7.87 -15.75 -0.83
C THR A 600 -7.83 -16.30 -2.27
N LYS A 601 -7.40 -15.50 -3.27
CA LYS A 601 -6.73 -15.98 -4.52
C LYS A 601 -6.24 -14.81 -5.41
N MET A 602 -4.93 -14.78 -5.72
CA MET A 602 -4.35 -14.09 -6.88
C MET A 602 -2.96 -14.69 -7.23
N SER A 603 -2.64 -14.86 -8.52
CA SER A 603 -1.29 -15.17 -9.04
C SER A 603 -1.11 -14.73 -10.50
N VAL A 604 0.14 -14.53 -10.93
CA VAL A 604 0.63 -13.97 -12.22
C VAL A 604 1.62 -14.94 -12.89
N ASP A 605 1.76 -14.94 -14.24
CA ASP A 605 3.00 -15.42 -14.90
C ASP A 605 3.23 -14.98 -16.38
N LYS A 606 4.50 -15.04 -16.84
CA LYS A 606 5.13 -14.46 -18.07
C LYS A 606 5.44 -15.46 -19.23
N ASN A 607 5.81 -14.97 -20.43
CA ASN A 607 6.96 -15.43 -21.28
C ASN A 607 7.20 -14.66 -22.62
N SER A 608 8.47 -14.66 -23.08
CA SER A 608 9.16 -13.85 -24.11
C SER A 608 9.47 -14.56 -25.45
N VAL A 609 9.78 -13.81 -26.53
CA VAL A 609 10.58 -14.21 -27.75
C VAL A 609 11.17 -12.94 -28.44
N GLU A 610 12.37 -13.04 -29.04
CA GLU A 610 13.27 -12.03 -29.66
C GLU A 610 12.99 -11.67 -31.16
N ILE A 611 13.62 -10.59 -31.67
CA ILE A 611 14.27 -10.36 -33.02
C ILE A 611 14.50 -8.83 -33.28
N THR A 612 15.44 -8.51 -34.18
CA THR A 612 16.42 -7.40 -34.34
C THR A 612 16.05 -6.19 -35.27
N ILE A 613 16.99 -5.20 -35.44
CA ILE A 613 17.21 -4.14 -36.51
C ILE A 613 16.91 -2.66 -36.04
N PRO A 614 17.45 -1.51 -36.57
CA PRO A 614 18.79 -1.00 -37.05
C PRO A 614 19.32 0.30 -36.33
N LEU A 615 20.51 0.83 -36.71
CA LEU A 615 21.30 1.93 -36.09
C LEU A 615 21.08 3.38 -36.64
N MET A 616 21.39 4.41 -35.81
CA MET A 616 21.66 5.82 -36.19
C MET A 616 22.88 6.42 -35.43
N GLN A 617 23.50 7.48 -35.97
CA GLN A 617 24.81 8.07 -35.61
C GLN A 617 24.74 9.36 -34.74
N GLY A 618 25.68 9.51 -33.79
CA GLY A 618 26.12 10.79 -33.17
C GLY A 618 26.19 10.79 -31.63
N GLY A 619 27.39 11.02 -31.04
CA GLY A 619 27.65 10.84 -29.59
C GLY A 619 27.84 12.11 -28.73
N THR A 620 27.73 12.00 -27.39
CA THR A 620 27.91 13.08 -26.39
C THR A 620 28.53 12.55 -25.08
N ASN A 621 29.67 13.12 -24.65
CA ASN A 621 30.42 12.69 -23.46
C ASN A 621 30.07 13.53 -22.21
N LEU A 622 30.12 12.94 -21.02
CA LEU A 622 29.79 13.56 -19.73
C LEU A 622 30.98 13.51 -18.78
N HIS A 623 31.38 14.66 -18.24
CA HIS A 623 32.49 14.82 -17.30
C HIS A 623 31.97 15.45 -15.98
N PHE A 624 32.48 15.02 -14.81
CA PHE A 624 32.11 15.63 -13.53
C PHE A 624 33.33 15.76 -12.61
N GLN A 625 33.47 16.90 -11.93
CA GLN A 625 34.68 17.25 -11.20
C GLN A 625 34.39 17.70 -9.77
N ASN A 626 35.12 17.13 -8.82
CA ASN A 626 35.11 17.51 -7.40
C ASN A 626 33.70 17.61 -6.81
N ILE A 627 32.82 16.67 -7.17
CA ILE A 627 31.46 16.65 -6.69
C ILE A 627 31.46 16.29 -5.20
N THR A 628 30.88 17.17 -4.38
CA THR A 628 30.61 16.89 -2.96
C THR A 628 29.15 17.07 -2.64
N TYR A 629 28.64 16.26 -1.70
CA TYR A 629 27.27 16.37 -1.23
C TYR A 629 27.19 16.14 0.27
N SER A 630 26.57 17.09 0.98
CA SER A 630 26.38 17.04 2.42
C SER A 630 24.89 17.04 2.80
N VAL A 631 24.55 16.29 3.85
CA VAL A 631 23.19 16.22 4.41
C VAL A 631 23.23 16.55 5.89
N ARG A 632 22.29 17.40 6.33
CA ARG A 632 22.14 17.80 7.73
C ARG A 632 21.28 16.76 8.48
N GLN A 633 21.87 16.00 9.38
CA GLN A 633 21.17 14.98 10.16
C GLN A 633 21.34 15.25 11.66
N ARG A 634 20.23 15.50 12.38
CA ARG A 634 20.21 15.68 13.85
C ARG A 634 21.34 16.57 14.43
N LYS A 635 21.56 17.74 13.80
CA LYS A 635 22.58 18.78 14.13
C LYS A 635 24.00 18.57 13.59
N GLU A 636 24.35 17.41 13.04
CA GLU A 636 25.65 17.19 12.37
C GLU A 636 25.50 17.18 10.85
N GLU A 637 26.54 17.64 10.14
CA GLU A 637 26.61 17.62 8.69
C GLU A 637 27.38 16.37 8.26
N LYS A 638 26.66 15.40 7.67
CA LYS A 638 27.26 14.16 7.17
C LYS A 638 27.59 14.33 5.69
N LEU A 639 28.86 14.17 5.34
CA LEU A 639 29.34 14.25 3.96
C LEU A 639 29.19 12.87 3.30
N LEU A 640 28.36 12.79 2.26
CA LEU A 640 28.01 11.53 1.58
C LEU A 640 28.81 11.30 0.29
N LEU A 641 29.25 12.36 -0.39
CA LEU A 641 30.14 12.30 -1.56
C LEU A 641 31.35 13.19 -1.30
N LYS A 642 32.57 12.67 -1.52
CA LYS A 642 33.85 13.25 -1.12
C LYS A 642 34.73 13.53 -2.35
N ASN A 643 34.60 14.71 -2.94
CA ASN A 643 35.40 15.20 -4.08
C ASN A 643 35.48 14.19 -5.24
N ILE A 644 34.34 13.59 -5.60
CA ILE A 644 34.31 12.54 -6.61
C ILE A 644 34.38 13.15 -8.02
N SER A 645 35.25 12.59 -8.85
CA SER A 645 35.49 13.02 -10.24
C SER A 645 35.48 11.82 -11.18
N GLY A 646 35.08 12.01 -12.42
CA GLY A 646 35.08 10.94 -13.43
C GLY A 646 34.50 11.36 -14.77
N THR A 647 34.51 10.42 -15.71
CA THR A 647 34.09 10.63 -17.11
C THR A 647 33.26 9.47 -17.61
N PHE A 648 32.10 9.75 -18.23
CA PHE A 648 31.26 8.78 -18.90
C PHE A 648 31.22 9.07 -20.40
N GLN A 649 31.56 8.05 -21.19
CA GLN A 649 31.71 8.18 -22.63
C GLN A 649 30.42 7.82 -23.36
N THR A 650 30.23 8.45 -24.51
CA THR A 650 29.20 8.12 -25.47
C THR A 650 29.50 6.79 -26.15
N GLY A 651 28.46 6.04 -26.54
CA GLY A 651 28.68 4.75 -27.20
C GLY A 651 28.93 3.59 -26.23
N ARG A 652 29.21 3.90 -24.95
CA ARG A 652 29.61 2.94 -23.92
C ARG A 652 28.54 2.84 -22.84
N LEU A 653 28.30 1.62 -22.38
CA LEU A 653 27.44 1.31 -21.26
C LEU A 653 28.29 1.20 -19.98
N THR A 654 28.10 2.12 -19.04
CA THR A 654 28.87 2.16 -17.78
C THR A 654 28.04 1.64 -16.60
N ALA A 655 28.58 0.69 -15.84
CA ALA A 655 28.01 0.24 -14.56
C ALA A 655 28.67 0.96 -13.38
N ILE A 656 27.85 1.51 -12.48
CA ILE A 656 28.27 2.00 -11.17
C ILE A 656 28.09 0.89 -10.14
N LEU A 657 29.20 0.43 -9.57
CA LEU A 657 29.26 -0.62 -8.55
C LEU A 657 29.77 -0.05 -7.22
N GLY A 658 29.49 -0.74 -6.13
CA GLY A 658 29.93 -0.38 -4.79
C GLY A 658 29.04 -0.98 -3.70
N PRO A 659 29.49 -1.07 -2.45
CA PRO A 659 28.71 -1.63 -1.36
C PRO A 659 27.47 -0.77 -1.05
N SER A 660 26.51 -1.34 -0.33
CA SER A 660 25.35 -0.59 0.20
C SER A 660 25.79 0.62 1.01
N GLY A 661 25.15 1.77 0.80
CA GLY A 661 25.52 3.00 1.50
C GLY A 661 26.78 3.72 0.99
N ALA A 662 27.50 3.18 0.00
CA ALA A 662 28.70 3.83 -0.57
C ALA A 662 28.45 5.16 -1.29
N GLY A 663 27.19 5.52 -1.54
CA GLY A 663 26.82 6.77 -2.24
C GLY A 663 26.46 6.61 -3.71
N LYS A 664 26.23 5.38 -4.23
CA LYS A 664 25.89 5.11 -5.65
C LYS A 664 24.65 5.88 -6.15
N SER A 665 23.48 5.63 -5.55
CA SER A 665 22.24 6.33 -5.92
C SER A 665 22.31 7.82 -5.56
N THR A 666 23.10 8.20 -4.55
CA THR A 666 23.36 9.62 -4.23
C THR A 666 24.13 10.31 -5.35
N LEU A 667 25.21 9.70 -5.84
CA LEU A 667 25.99 10.16 -6.99
C LEU A 667 25.09 10.29 -8.22
N LEU A 668 24.31 9.26 -8.53
CA LEU A 668 23.44 9.25 -9.70
C LEU A 668 22.30 10.31 -9.59
N ASN A 669 21.73 10.54 -8.39
CA ASN A 669 20.76 11.62 -8.14
C ASN A 669 21.36 13.03 -8.22
N VAL A 670 22.63 13.18 -7.84
CA VAL A 670 23.36 14.45 -7.96
C VAL A 670 23.71 14.72 -9.43
N LEU A 671 24.24 13.73 -10.13
CA LEU A 671 24.63 13.84 -11.53
C LEU A 671 23.42 14.07 -12.44
N SER A 672 22.31 13.35 -12.25
CA SER A 672 21.04 13.60 -12.97
C SER A 672 20.41 14.97 -12.67
N GLY A 673 20.95 15.71 -11.69
CA GLY A 673 20.48 17.03 -11.30
C GLY A 673 19.25 17.01 -10.39
N PHE A 674 18.70 15.85 -10.00
CA PHE A 674 17.54 15.75 -9.11
C PHE A 674 17.82 16.32 -7.72
N LYS A 675 19.05 16.13 -7.20
CA LYS A 675 19.57 16.80 -6.00
C LYS A 675 20.42 18.01 -6.38
N SER A 676 20.02 19.19 -5.92
CA SER A 676 20.69 20.46 -6.21
C SER A 676 21.09 21.24 -4.96
N GLN A 677 20.39 21.04 -3.83
CA GLN A 677 20.74 21.66 -2.56
C GLN A 677 21.84 20.86 -1.85
N GLY A 678 22.83 21.54 -1.28
CA GLY A 678 23.94 20.89 -0.56
C GLY A 678 24.98 20.21 -1.46
N VAL A 679 24.99 20.51 -2.76
CA VAL A 679 25.98 19.97 -3.72
C VAL A 679 26.96 21.06 -4.15
N SER A 680 28.26 20.74 -4.16
CA SER A 680 29.28 21.56 -4.82
C SER A 680 30.07 20.76 -5.87
N GLY A 681 30.89 21.41 -6.68
CA GLY A 681 31.58 20.83 -7.84
C GLY A 681 30.87 21.11 -9.17
N ASN A 682 31.51 20.71 -10.27
CA ASN A 682 31.10 21.06 -11.64
C ASN A 682 30.66 19.83 -12.45
N ILE A 683 29.57 19.97 -13.20
CA ILE A 683 29.13 19.01 -14.22
C ILE A 683 29.42 19.64 -15.58
N ILE A 684 30.20 18.95 -16.40
CA ILE A 684 30.71 19.42 -17.68
C ILE A 684 30.18 18.47 -18.77
N VAL A 685 29.46 18.99 -19.76
CA VAL A 685 28.96 18.19 -20.90
C VAL A 685 29.52 18.81 -22.17
N ASN A 686 30.22 18.02 -22.98
CA ASN A 686 30.92 18.51 -24.17
C ASN A 686 31.69 19.82 -23.90
N ASN A 687 32.45 19.86 -22.80
CA ASN A 687 33.28 20.99 -22.36
C ASN A 687 32.58 22.30 -21.92
N GLU A 688 31.26 22.32 -21.76
CA GLU A 688 30.56 23.44 -21.11
C GLU A 688 30.09 23.09 -19.69
N ILE A 689 30.27 24.01 -18.74
CA ILE A 689 29.63 23.93 -17.42
C ILE A 689 28.15 24.25 -17.62
N ILE A 690 27.30 23.23 -17.51
CA ILE A 690 25.86 23.38 -17.73
C ILE A 690 25.15 23.67 -16.41
N ASP A 691 24.28 24.70 -16.41
CA ASP A 691 23.37 24.94 -15.30
C ASP A 691 22.44 23.73 -15.06
N ARG A 692 22.22 23.38 -13.79
CA ARG A 692 21.51 22.15 -13.40
C ARG A 692 20.08 22.08 -13.93
N GLN A 693 19.39 23.22 -14.07
CA GLN A 693 18.03 23.23 -14.64
C GLN A 693 18.05 22.89 -16.13
N ARG A 694 19.07 23.36 -16.86
CA ARG A 694 19.29 23.09 -18.28
C ARG A 694 19.77 21.67 -18.53
N TYR A 695 20.64 21.17 -17.65
CA TYR A 695 21.16 19.79 -17.69
C TYR A 695 20.04 18.75 -17.65
N ARG A 696 19.00 18.99 -16.83
CA ARG A 696 17.82 18.10 -16.73
C ARG A 696 17.01 17.95 -18.03
N GLN A 697 17.20 18.82 -19.03
CA GLN A 697 16.54 18.67 -20.34
C GLN A 697 17.29 17.72 -21.27
N LEU A 698 18.58 17.48 -21.02
CA LEU A 698 19.46 16.63 -21.83
C LEU A 698 19.55 15.20 -21.31
N VAL A 699 19.01 14.96 -20.12
CA VAL A 699 19.23 13.76 -19.31
C VAL A 699 17.92 13.08 -19.00
N ALA A 700 17.88 11.76 -19.20
CA ALA A 700 16.82 10.90 -18.68
C ALA A 700 17.24 10.25 -17.36
N TYR A 701 16.31 10.15 -16.41
CA TYR A 701 16.50 9.43 -15.16
C TYR A 701 15.34 8.46 -14.95
N THR A 702 15.66 7.21 -14.69
CA THR A 702 14.70 6.19 -14.26
C THR A 702 15.01 5.80 -12.82
N ALA A 703 14.04 6.05 -11.93
CA ALA A 703 14.11 5.67 -10.52
C ALA A 703 13.92 4.14 -10.33
N GLN A 704 14.33 3.64 -9.17
CA GLN A 704 14.17 2.24 -8.77
C GLN A 704 12.70 1.78 -8.77
N ASP A 705 11.81 2.59 -8.16
CA ASP A 705 10.37 2.29 -8.07
C ASP A 705 9.59 2.77 -9.29
N VAL A 706 8.84 1.86 -9.91
CA VAL A 706 8.01 2.15 -11.08
C VAL A 706 6.61 2.61 -10.65
N THR A 707 6.34 3.90 -10.82
CA THR A 707 5.00 4.49 -10.58
C THR A 707 4.28 4.72 -11.91
N LEU A 708 3.15 4.04 -12.15
CA LEU A 708 2.40 4.14 -13.41
C LEU A 708 0.90 4.36 -13.14
N LEU A 709 0.19 4.99 -14.08
CA LEU A 709 -1.26 5.11 -14.02
C LEU A 709 -1.91 3.74 -14.29
N PRO A 710 -2.64 3.14 -13.34
CA PRO A 710 -3.03 1.73 -13.40
C PRO A 710 -3.96 1.40 -14.58
N ASN A 711 -4.89 2.30 -14.91
CA ASN A 711 -5.98 2.07 -15.87
C ASN A 711 -5.64 2.49 -17.31
N ILE A 712 -4.45 3.04 -17.54
CA ILE A 712 -3.97 3.47 -18.87
C ILE A 712 -3.14 2.33 -19.49
N THR A 713 -3.33 2.09 -20.78
CA THR A 713 -2.59 1.03 -21.48
C THR A 713 -1.14 1.42 -21.70
N LEU A 714 -0.29 0.43 -21.95
CA LEU A 714 1.13 0.62 -22.24
C LEU A 714 1.34 1.60 -23.41
N ARG A 715 0.67 1.37 -24.54
CA ARG A 715 0.77 2.21 -25.73
C ARG A 715 0.27 3.64 -25.48
N GLU A 716 -0.83 3.79 -24.74
CA GLU A 716 -1.35 5.11 -24.38
C GLU A 716 -0.39 5.89 -23.48
N ASN A 717 0.24 5.24 -22.50
CA ASN A 717 1.26 5.88 -21.66
C ASN A 717 2.39 6.47 -22.51
N LEU A 718 2.87 5.73 -23.53
CA LEU A 718 3.90 6.21 -24.45
C LEU A 718 3.41 7.31 -25.37
N HIS A 719 2.18 7.26 -25.88
CA HIS A 719 1.59 8.36 -26.65
C HIS A 719 1.47 9.63 -25.81
N TYR A 720 0.96 9.54 -24.58
CA TYR A 720 0.88 10.70 -23.69
C TYR A 720 2.26 11.24 -23.35
N ALA A 721 3.26 10.39 -23.15
CA ALA A 721 4.64 10.84 -22.98
C ALA A 721 5.17 11.55 -24.24
N ALA A 722 4.89 11.03 -25.44
CA ALA A 722 5.30 11.63 -26.71
C ALA A 722 4.66 12.99 -26.92
N ASP A 723 3.37 13.11 -26.64
CA ASP A 723 2.64 14.36 -26.76
C ASP A 723 3.11 15.43 -25.79
N LEU A 724 3.61 15.05 -24.61
CA LEU A 724 4.09 15.96 -23.58
C LEU A 724 5.59 16.30 -23.71
N LYS A 725 6.41 15.37 -24.22
CA LYS A 725 7.88 15.52 -24.30
C LYS A 725 8.41 15.96 -25.66
N LEU A 726 7.70 15.69 -26.76
CA LEU A 726 8.15 16.09 -28.09
C LEU A 726 7.67 17.50 -28.44
N SER A 727 8.47 18.23 -29.23
CA SER A 727 8.10 19.56 -29.74
C SER A 727 6.79 19.49 -30.52
N SER A 728 6.01 20.58 -30.47
CA SER A 728 4.79 20.71 -31.27
C SER A 728 5.01 20.73 -32.78
N GLU A 729 6.24 20.89 -33.23
CA GLU A 729 6.63 20.87 -34.65
C GLU A 729 6.69 19.43 -35.22
N VAL A 730 6.80 18.42 -34.35
CA VAL A 730 6.83 17.01 -34.75
C VAL A 730 5.44 16.57 -35.17
N SER A 731 5.29 16.06 -36.40
CA SER A 731 4.01 15.59 -36.92
C SER A 731 3.47 14.39 -36.14
N GLU A 732 2.14 14.28 -36.02
CA GLU A 732 1.49 13.17 -35.31
C GLU A 732 1.87 11.79 -35.89
N VAL A 733 2.02 11.70 -37.21
CA VAL A 733 2.49 10.47 -37.88
C VAL A 733 3.89 10.08 -37.40
N HIS A 734 4.78 11.06 -37.23
CA HIS A 734 6.12 10.82 -36.73
C HIS A 734 6.12 10.46 -35.25
N LYS A 735 5.27 11.08 -34.42
CA LYS A 735 5.10 10.69 -33.00
C LYS A 735 4.61 9.25 -32.86
N ILE A 736 3.62 8.85 -33.66
CA ILE A 736 3.11 7.46 -33.68
C ILE A 736 4.23 6.51 -34.10
N LYS A 737 5.04 6.88 -35.10
CA LYS A 737 6.21 6.11 -35.49
C LYS A 737 7.19 5.96 -34.32
N ILE A 738 7.57 7.05 -33.64
CA ILE A 738 8.44 7.00 -32.45
C ILE A 738 7.87 6.07 -31.38
N VAL A 739 6.56 6.16 -31.08
CA VAL A 739 5.93 5.30 -30.07
C VAL A 739 5.98 3.83 -30.48
N ASN A 740 5.68 3.52 -31.74
CA ASN A 740 5.76 2.15 -32.25
C ASN A 740 7.19 1.63 -32.24
N ASP A 741 8.15 2.46 -32.63
CA ASP A 741 9.58 2.14 -32.60
C ASP A 741 10.04 1.88 -31.16
N VAL A 742 9.59 2.65 -30.17
CA VAL A 742 9.89 2.43 -28.74
C VAL A 742 9.21 1.16 -28.20
N ILE A 743 7.94 0.92 -28.53
CA ILE A 743 7.24 -0.32 -28.15
C ILE A 743 7.97 -1.53 -28.73
N ALA A 744 8.44 -1.42 -29.98
CA ALA A 744 9.15 -2.47 -30.65
C ALA A 744 10.54 -2.70 -30.04
N LEU A 745 11.28 -1.61 -29.80
CA LEU A 745 12.61 -1.61 -29.19
C LEU A 745 12.63 -2.31 -27.83
N LEU A 746 11.56 -2.15 -27.04
CA LEU A 746 11.47 -2.71 -25.70
C LEU A 746 10.75 -4.07 -25.63
N GLY A 747 10.37 -4.65 -26.79
CA GLY A 747 9.67 -5.93 -26.83
C GLY A 747 8.29 -5.91 -26.14
N LEU A 748 7.58 -4.78 -26.23
CA LEU A 748 6.31 -4.53 -25.53
C LEU A 748 5.09 -4.68 -26.45
N GLN A 749 5.24 -5.21 -27.67
CA GLN A 749 4.15 -5.31 -28.65
C GLN A 749 2.98 -6.14 -28.12
N LYS A 750 3.26 -7.31 -27.52
CA LYS A 750 2.24 -8.24 -27.00
C LYS A 750 1.38 -7.63 -25.89
N CYS A 751 1.96 -6.77 -25.06
CA CYS A 751 1.29 -6.12 -23.94
C CYS A 751 0.96 -4.64 -24.22
N ALA A 752 1.11 -4.17 -25.46
CA ALA A 752 0.89 -2.78 -25.85
C ALA A 752 -0.53 -2.28 -25.51
N HIS A 753 -1.51 -3.18 -25.55
CA HIS A 753 -2.91 -2.91 -25.24
C HIS A 753 -3.30 -3.24 -23.79
N ASN A 754 -2.40 -3.82 -23.01
CA ASN A 754 -2.68 -4.17 -21.62
C ASN A 754 -2.61 -2.90 -20.75
N GLN A 755 -3.51 -2.82 -19.77
CA GLN A 755 -3.47 -1.79 -18.74
C GLN A 755 -2.23 -1.96 -17.85
N SER A 756 -1.68 -0.85 -17.37
CA SER A 756 -0.45 -0.85 -16.56
C SER A 756 -0.56 -1.72 -15.30
N GLN A 757 -1.74 -1.81 -14.69
CA GLN A 757 -1.97 -2.67 -13.53
C GLN A 757 -1.79 -4.17 -13.82
N LEU A 758 -2.07 -4.60 -15.06
CA LEU A 758 -1.98 -5.99 -15.51
C LEU A 758 -0.57 -6.38 -16.03
N LEU A 759 0.33 -5.41 -16.17
CA LEU A 759 1.70 -5.66 -16.62
C LEU A 759 2.52 -6.37 -15.52
N SER A 760 3.37 -7.29 -15.94
CA SER A 760 4.39 -7.89 -15.07
C SER A 760 5.44 -6.86 -14.63
N GLY A 761 6.19 -7.14 -13.57
CA GLY A 761 7.24 -6.23 -13.08
C GLY A 761 8.28 -5.85 -14.15
N GLY A 762 8.68 -6.83 -14.98
CA GLY A 762 9.58 -6.62 -16.12
C GLY A 762 9.01 -5.69 -17.18
N GLU A 763 7.74 -5.90 -17.54
CA GLU A 763 7.06 -5.04 -18.52
C GLU A 763 6.84 -3.63 -17.97
N LYS A 764 6.49 -3.48 -16.68
CA LYS A 764 6.40 -2.17 -16.01
C LYS A 764 7.73 -1.42 -16.06
N LYS A 765 8.84 -2.11 -15.77
CA LYS A 765 10.18 -1.52 -15.85
C LYS A 765 10.54 -1.10 -17.26
N ARG A 766 10.35 -1.98 -18.25
CA ARG A 766 10.58 -1.64 -19.67
C ARG A 766 9.71 -0.46 -20.11
N LEU A 767 8.43 -0.42 -19.75
CA LEU A 767 7.57 0.73 -20.01
C LEU A 767 8.13 2.01 -19.36
N SER A 768 8.60 1.94 -18.11
CA SER A 768 9.22 3.10 -17.44
C SER A 768 10.44 3.62 -18.21
N ILE A 769 11.28 2.74 -18.75
CA ILE A 769 12.40 3.11 -19.62
C ILE A 769 11.87 3.74 -20.92
N GLY A 770 10.85 3.14 -21.52
CA GLY A 770 10.21 3.64 -22.75
C GLY A 770 9.66 5.05 -22.61
N LEU A 771 9.07 5.39 -21.46
CA LEU A 771 8.57 6.73 -21.18
C LEU A 771 9.66 7.81 -21.22
N GLU A 772 10.90 7.46 -20.91
CA GLU A 772 12.05 8.34 -21.02
C GLU A 772 12.66 8.36 -22.42
N LEU A 773 12.70 7.21 -23.10
CA LEU A 773 13.23 7.06 -24.46
C LEU A 773 12.49 7.84 -25.53
N VAL A 774 11.21 8.12 -25.33
CA VAL A 774 10.39 8.89 -26.29
C VAL A 774 11.01 10.25 -26.63
N SER A 775 11.74 10.88 -25.70
CA SER A 775 12.42 12.17 -25.94
C SER A 775 13.80 12.05 -26.63
N ASN A 776 14.24 10.83 -26.92
CA ASN A 776 15.58 10.50 -27.43
C ASN A 776 16.73 11.20 -26.66
N PRO A 777 16.81 11.00 -25.33
CA PRO A 777 17.84 11.63 -24.50
C PRO A 777 19.25 11.14 -24.87
N LYS A 778 20.25 12.03 -24.79
CA LYS A 778 21.65 11.71 -25.08
C LYS A 778 22.38 11.06 -23.90
N ILE A 779 21.99 11.44 -22.68
CA ILE A 779 22.54 10.90 -21.43
C ILE A 779 21.39 10.24 -20.68
N MET A 780 21.60 9.00 -20.23
CA MET A 780 20.57 8.23 -19.52
C MET A 780 21.13 7.63 -18.24
N PHE A 781 20.45 7.90 -17.13
CA PHE A 781 20.74 7.34 -15.82
C PHE A 781 19.65 6.35 -15.40
N PHE A 782 20.08 5.15 -15.01
CA PHE A 782 19.20 4.09 -14.52
C PHE A 782 19.61 3.71 -13.10
N ASP A 783 18.69 3.86 -12.14
CA ASP A 783 18.91 3.47 -10.74
C ASP A 783 18.34 2.06 -10.53
N GLU A 784 19.21 1.06 -10.45
CA GLU A 784 18.86 -0.35 -10.25
C GLU A 784 17.78 -0.90 -11.22
N PRO A 785 18.00 -0.81 -12.54
CA PRO A 785 17.01 -1.26 -13.53
C PRO A 785 16.73 -2.76 -13.45
N THR A 786 17.61 -3.56 -12.85
CA THR A 786 17.46 -5.02 -12.69
C THR A 786 16.74 -5.45 -11.40
N SER A 787 16.51 -4.55 -10.44
CA SER A 787 15.90 -4.90 -9.14
C SER A 787 14.50 -5.51 -9.28
N GLY A 788 14.20 -6.62 -8.59
CA GLY A 788 12.90 -7.29 -8.66
C GLY A 788 12.58 -7.95 -10.02
N LEU A 789 13.58 -8.14 -10.89
CA LEU A 789 13.45 -8.89 -12.14
C LEU A 789 14.13 -10.26 -12.04
N ASP A 790 13.61 -11.23 -12.79
CA ASP A 790 14.29 -12.50 -13.03
C ASP A 790 15.53 -12.31 -13.90
N SER A 791 16.36 -13.36 -13.98
CA SER A 791 17.63 -13.38 -14.70
C SER A 791 17.50 -13.00 -16.17
N VAL A 792 16.54 -13.64 -16.85
CA VAL A 792 16.26 -13.45 -18.27
C VAL A 792 15.75 -12.03 -18.53
N SER A 793 14.78 -11.57 -17.73
CA SER A 793 14.26 -10.19 -17.84
C SER A 793 15.35 -9.14 -17.54
N SER A 794 16.24 -9.39 -16.59
CA SER A 794 17.36 -8.50 -16.26
C SER A 794 18.37 -8.41 -17.40
N TYR A 795 18.77 -9.55 -17.95
CA TYR A 795 19.64 -9.62 -19.12
C TYR A 795 19.03 -8.87 -20.31
N GLN A 796 17.74 -9.09 -20.59
CA GLN A 796 17.02 -8.36 -21.64
C GLN A 796 17.08 -6.84 -21.43
N VAL A 797 16.78 -6.36 -20.22
CA VAL A 797 16.82 -4.92 -19.92
C VAL A 797 18.21 -4.33 -20.14
N ILE A 798 19.27 -5.00 -19.67
CA ILE A 798 20.64 -4.51 -19.85
C ILE A 798 21.10 -4.65 -21.30
N SER A 799 20.70 -5.69 -22.02
CA SER A 799 20.95 -5.85 -23.45
C SER A 799 20.33 -4.69 -24.23
N TYR A 800 19.08 -4.32 -23.94
CA TYR A 800 18.48 -3.11 -24.53
C TYR A 800 19.28 -1.86 -24.19
N MET A 801 19.75 -1.70 -22.95
CA MET A 801 20.60 -0.57 -22.57
C MET A 801 21.95 -0.54 -23.30
N LYS A 802 22.54 -1.72 -23.55
CA LYS A 802 23.75 -1.87 -24.36
C LYS A 802 23.50 -1.45 -25.80
N ASP A 803 22.38 -1.84 -26.37
CA ASP A 803 22.00 -1.42 -27.72
C ASP A 803 21.73 0.09 -27.78
N LEU A 804 21.09 0.66 -26.75
CA LEU A 804 20.93 2.12 -26.62
C LEU A 804 22.29 2.84 -26.60
N ALA A 805 23.28 2.28 -25.88
CA ALA A 805 24.64 2.82 -25.82
C ALA A 805 25.31 2.73 -27.20
N ARG A 806 25.30 1.56 -27.85
CA ARG A 806 25.85 1.34 -29.20
C ARG A 806 25.28 2.28 -30.26
N GLN A 807 24.06 2.77 -30.06
CA GLN A 807 23.44 3.81 -30.90
C GLN A 807 23.98 5.23 -30.64
N GLY A 808 25.07 5.38 -29.90
CA GLY A 808 25.71 6.66 -29.62
C GLY A 808 25.16 7.41 -28.41
N ARG A 809 24.48 6.73 -27.48
CA ARG A 809 24.05 7.35 -26.21
C ARG A 809 25.10 7.12 -25.11
N CYS A 810 25.15 8.02 -24.13
CA CYS A 810 25.87 7.80 -22.88
C CYS A 810 24.91 7.16 -21.88
N VAL A 811 25.10 5.87 -21.57
CA VAL A 811 24.19 5.10 -20.72
C VAL A 811 24.89 4.69 -19.43
N ILE A 812 24.36 5.14 -18.30
CA ILE A 812 24.89 4.88 -16.97
C ILE A 812 23.85 4.13 -16.15
N SER A 813 24.27 3.01 -15.54
CA SER A 813 23.41 2.18 -14.72
C SER A 813 24.04 1.94 -13.35
N VAL A 814 23.32 2.21 -12.26
CA VAL A 814 23.67 1.68 -10.94
C VAL A 814 23.13 0.26 -10.88
N ILE A 815 24.02 -0.71 -10.68
CA ILE A 815 23.62 -2.12 -10.56
C ILE A 815 24.08 -2.68 -9.23
N HIS A 816 23.13 -3.33 -8.56
CA HIS A 816 23.40 -4.10 -7.38
C HIS A 816 23.77 -5.53 -7.80
N GLN A 817 25.04 -5.92 -7.59
CA GLN A 817 25.57 -7.27 -7.85
C GLN A 817 25.13 -7.93 -9.17
N PRO A 818 25.70 -7.53 -10.32
CA PRO A 818 25.38 -8.17 -11.61
C PRO A 818 25.87 -9.63 -11.65
N SER A 819 25.10 -10.51 -12.32
CA SER A 819 25.58 -11.86 -12.67
C SER A 819 26.74 -11.79 -13.66
N SER A 820 27.48 -12.89 -13.79
CA SER A 820 28.68 -12.96 -14.65
C SER A 820 28.34 -12.59 -16.11
N GLU A 821 27.25 -13.14 -16.62
CA GLU A 821 26.74 -12.87 -17.97
C GLU A 821 26.26 -11.43 -18.16
N LEU A 822 25.62 -10.85 -17.14
CA LEU A 822 25.10 -9.49 -17.21
C LEU A 822 26.24 -8.47 -17.12
N LEU A 823 27.29 -8.77 -16.35
CA LEU A 823 28.48 -7.93 -16.25
C LEU A 823 29.21 -7.82 -17.60
N GLU A 824 29.28 -8.90 -18.38
CA GLU A 824 29.91 -8.91 -19.72
C GLU A 824 29.27 -7.96 -20.72
N LEU A 825 28.02 -7.52 -20.48
CA LEU A 825 27.37 -6.51 -21.31
C LEU A 825 27.93 -5.09 -21.08
N PHE A 826 28.58 -4.83 -19.95
CA PHE A 826 29.12 -3.50 -19.63
C PHE A 826 30.45 -3.25 -20.32
N ASP A 827 30.62 -2.03 -20.84
CA ASP A 827 31.89 -1.58 -21.43
C ASP A 827 32.84 -1.06 -20.34
N ASP A 828 32.29 -0.25 -19.42
CA ASP A 828 33.06 0.42 -18.37
C ASP A 828 32.46 0.16 -16.99
N ILE A 829 33.33 0.14 -15.99
CA ILE A 829 32.97 0.00 -14.57
C ILE A 829 33.45 1.23 -13.81
N TYR A 830 32.58 1.75 -12.94
CA TYR A 830 32.88 2.83 -12.00
C TYR A 830 32.58 2.35 -10.57
N VAL A 831 33.61 2.19 -9.74
CA VAL A 831 33.49 1.63 -8.40
C VAL A 831 33.51 2.76 -7.35
N VAL A 832 32.46 2.83 -6.54
CA VAL A 832 32.29 3.83 -5.48
C VAL A 832 32.46 3.17 -4.10
N VAL A 833 33.27 3.80 -3.25
CA VAL A 833 33.51 3.38 -1.86
C VAL A 833 33.50 4.61 -0.95
N ASP A 834 32.62 4.63 0.06
CA ASP A 834 32.49 5.74 1.03
C ASP A 834 32.48 7.16 0.40
N GLY A 835 31.76 7.30 -0.71
CA GLY A 835 31.64 8.55 -1.46
C GLY A 835 32.85 8.94 -2.32
N ARG A 836 33.83 8.06 -2.48
CA ARG A 836 35.06 8.23 -3.29
C ARG A 836 35.12 7.26 -4.47
N CYS A 837 35.98 7.56 -5.45
CA CYS A 837 36.23 6.70 -6.61
C CYS A 837 37.35 5.69 -6.30
N MET A 838 37.04 4.39 -6.36
CA MET A 838 38.03 3.32 -6.17
C MET A 838 38.61 2.83 -7.50
N TYR A 839 37.80 2.81 -8.57
CA TYR A 839 38.18 2.40 -9.91
C TYR A 839 37.28 3.06 -10.96
N GLN A 840 37.85 3.42 -12.10
CA GLN A 840 37.15 3.80 -13.31
C GLN A 840 37.93 3.29 -14.51
N GLY A 841 37.30 2.53 -15.40
CA GLY A 841 37.94 2.02 -16.61
C GLY A 841 37.16 0.91 -17.29
N SER A 842 37.79 0.28 -18.30
CA SER A 842 37.22 -0.86 -19.02
C SER A 842 37.02 -2.06 -18.09
N LEU A 843 36.02 -2.90 -18.40
CA LEU A 843 35.81 -4.17 -17.68
C LEU A 843 37.00 -5.13 -17.81
N ASP A 844 37.74 -5.10 -18.91
CA ASP A 844 38.87 -6.00 -19.17
C ASP A 844 40.11 -5.66 -18.34
N GLU A 845 40.31 -4.37 -18.05
CA GLU A 845 41.42 -3.86 -17.23
C GLU A 845 41.15 -4.01 -15.72
N LEU A 846 39.93 -4.38 -15.34
CA LEU A 846 39.48 -4.45 -13.94
C LEU A 846 40.34 -5.42 -13.11
N ILE A 847 40.48 -6.68 -13.54
CA ILE A 847 41.24 -7.68 -12.79
C ILE A 847 42.76 -7.40 -12.81
N PRO A 848 43.39 -7.07 -13.96
CA PRO A 848 44.80 -6.67 -13.99
C PRO A 848 45.11 -5.51 -13.04
N THR A 849 44.29 -4.45 -13.02
CA THR A 849 44.51 -3.28 -12.15
C THR A 849 44.46 -3.63 -10.67
N PHE A 850 43.55 -4.52 -10.28
CA PHE A 850 43.46 -5.00 -8.89
C PHE A 850 44.60 -5.97 -8.53
N ALA A 851 45.07 -6.79 -9.48
CA ALA A 851 46.22 -7.66 -9.29
C ALA A 851 47.53 -6.86 -9.11
N GLU A 852 47.72 -5.77 -9.86
CA GLU A 852 48.82 -4.82 -9.66
C GLU A 852 48.80 -4.16 -8.28
N ALA A 853 47.60 -3.99 -7.70
CA ALA A 853 47.41 -3.49 -6.34
C ALA A 853 47.57 -4.56 -5.26
N GLY A 854 47.82 -5.83 -5.63
CA GLY A 854 48.05 -6.96 -4.73
C GLY A 854 46.83 -7.83 -4.45
N PHE A 855 45.71 -7.66 -5.18
CA PHE A 855 44.48 -8.42 -5.00
C PHE A 855 44.24 -9.40 -6.16
N ASN A 856 44.26 -10.71 -5.89
CA ASN A 856 44.04 -11.76 -6.90
C ASN A 856 42.61 -12.32 -6.86
N CYS A 857 41.99 -12.45 -8.03
CA CYS A 857 40.65 -13.01 -8.18
C CYS A 857 40.68 -14.56 -8.14
N PRO A 858 39.89 -15.23 -7.29
CA PRO A 858 39.81 -16.71 -7.24
C PRO A 858 39.22 -17.33 -8.53
N PRO A 859 39.44 -18.65 -8.78
CA PRO A 859 38.81 -19.35 -9.89
C PRO A 859 37.29 -19.48 -9.68
N TYR A 860 36.52 -19.51 -10.78
CA TYR A 860 35.05 -19.57 -10.80
C TYR A 860 34.33 -18.46 -10.01
N TYR A 861 35.01 -17.31 -9.89
CA TYR A 861 34.55 -16.17 -9.12
C TYR A 861 34.16 -15.02 -10.04
N ASN A 862 32.97 -14.46 -9.84
CA ASN A 862 32.48 -13.31 -10.61
C ASN A 862 33.32 -12.05 -10.33
N ARG A 863 33.80 -11.38 -11.38
CA ARG A 863 34.62 -10.15 -11.29
C ARG A 863 33.95 -9.04 -10.47
N ALA A 864 32.63 -8.84 -10.61
CA ALA A 864 31.92 -7.82 -9.84
C ALA A 864 31.85 -8.15 -8.35
N ASP A 865 31.59 -9.42 -8.00
CA ASP A 865 31.59 -9.88 -6.61
C ASP A 865 32.96 -9.68 -5.97
N PHE A 866 34.04 -9.92 -6.72
CA PHE A 866 35.42 -9.77 -6.24
C PHE A 866 35.72 -8.32 -5.85
N VAL A 867 35.39 -7.39 -6.75
CA VAL A 867 35.60 -5.96 -6.51
C VAL A 867 34.73 -5.43 -5.37
N LEU A 868 33.47 -5.88 -5.28
CA LEU A 868 32.58 -5.51 -4.19
C LEU A 868 33.06 -6.03 -2.83
N LYS A 869 33.67 -7.23 -2.80
CA LYS A 869 34.29 -7.80 -1.60
C LYS A 869 35.50 -7.00 -1.13
N ILE A 870 36.32 -6.48 -2.04
CA ILE A 870 37.45 -5.62 -1.66
C ILE A 870 36.95 -4.25 -1.21
N ALA A 871 35.96 -3.69 -1.92
CA ALA A 871 35.33 -2.42 -1.57
C ALA A 871 34.68 -2.44 -0.17
N SER A 872 34.12 -3.56 0.26
CA SER A 872 33.52 -3.69 1.60
C SER A 872 34.55 -3.77 2.74
N GLN A 873 35.81 -4.14 2.45
CA GLN A 873 36.92 -4.10 3.42
C GLN A 873 37.40 -2.68 3.75
N TYR A 874 36.86 -1.67 3.07
CA TYR A 874 37.15 -0.27 3.42
C TYR A 874 36.68 0.08 4.84
N ASP A 875 35.50 -0.42 5.25
CA ASP A 875 34.94 -0.18 6.58
C ASP A 875 35.79 -0.77 7.71
N SER A 876 36.61 -1.80 7.44
CA SER A 876 37.57 -2.36 8.39
C SER A 876 38.91 -1.60 8.44
N LYS A 877 39.02 -0.45 7.76
CA LYS A 877 40.21 0.42 7.67
C LYS A 877 41.45 -0.31 7.16
N SER A 878 41.30 -1.16 6.14
CA SER A 878 42.45 -1.76 5.46
C SER A 878 43.32 -0.66 4.82
N ALA A 879 44.58 -0.55 5.27
CA ALA A 879 45.52 0.47 4.80
C ALA A 879 45.84 0.33 3.30
N ASP A 880 45.76 -0.89 2.76
CA ASP A 880 46.07 -1.16 1.36
C ASP A 880 44.95 -0.69 0.42
N VAL A 881 43.69 -0.79 0.85
CA VAL A 881 42.54 -0.27 0.10
C VAL A 881 42.56 1.26 0.05
N GLU A 882 42.88 1.95 1.14
CA GLU A 882 42.99 3.42 1.15
C GLU A 882 44.11 3.90 0.22
N LYS A 883 45.28 3.26 0.23
CA LYS A 883 46.39 3.59 -0.69
C LYS A 883 45.98 3.42 -2.16
N PHE A 884 45.24 2.35 -2.47
CA PHE A 884 44.74 2.11 -3.82
C PHE A 884 43.75 3.21 -4.26
N VAL A 885 42.76 3.55 -3.43
CA VAL A 885 41.78 4.62 -3.71
C VAL A 885 42.47 5.96 -3.99
N VAL A 886 43.42 6.37 -3.14
CA VAL A 886 44.14 7.65 -3.32
C VAL A 886 44.99 7.66 -4.60
N LYS A 887 45.61 6.53 -4.96
CA LYS A 887 46.35 6.40 -6.24
C LYS A 887 45.39 6.56 -7.42
N THR A 888 44.23 5.90 -7.38
CA THR A 888 43.22 5.97 -8.43
C THR A 888 42.65 7.38 -8.59
N GLU A 889 42.28 8.06 -7.51
CA GLU A 889 41.74 9.43 -7.58
C GLU A 889 42.69 10.40 -8.29
N LYS A 890 44.00 10.29 -8.04
CA LYS A 890 45.01 11.10 -8.75
C LYS A 890 45.06 10.76 -10.24
N SER A 891 45.01 9.48 -10.57
CA SER A 891 45.02 9.00 -11.97
C SER A 891 43.78 9.47 -12.74
N VAL A 892 42.59 9.30 -12.15
CA VAL A 892 41.31 9.70 -12.77
C VAL A 892 41.26 11.21 -13.00
N ASN A 893 41.67 12.02 -12.02
CA ASN A 893 41.72 13.48 -12.19
C ASN A 893 42.71 13.90 -13.29
N ALA A 894 43.87 13.23 -13.39
CA ALA A 894 44.85 13.52 -14.44
C ALA A 894 44.32 13.15 -15.85
N ALA A 895 43.74 11.95 -16.00
CA ALA A 895 43.16 11.47 -17.26
C ALA A 895 41.96 12.34 -17.71
N MET A 896 41.11 12.75 -16.78
CA MET A 896 39.98 13.63 -17.03
C MET A 896 40.43 15.01 -17.57
N ASN A 897 41.42 15.63 -16.93
CA ASN A 897 41.93 16.94 -17.36
C ASN A 897 42.54 16.87 -18.78
N LEU A 898 43.21 15.77 -19.12
CA LEU A 898 43.71 15.52 -20.47
C LEU A 898 42.58 15.34 -21.50
N GLY A 899 41.53 14.59 -21.15
CA GLY A 899 40.37 14.37 -22.02
C GLY A 899 39.60 15.67 -22.34
N ILE A 900 39.38 16.52 -21.33
CA ILE A 900 38.77 17.84 -21.51
C ILE A 900 39.60 18.71 -22.47
N GLN A 901 40.93 18.69 -22.34
CA GLN A 901 41.82 19.47 -23.21
C GLN A 901 41.82 18.98 -24.67
N GLN A 902 41.74 17.67 -24.91
CA GLN A 902 41.69 17.12 -26.26
C GLN A 902 40.37 17.45 -26.99
N GLU A 903 39.23 17.37 -26.30
CA GLU A 903 37.92 17.71 -26.88
C GLU A 903 37.77 19.22 -27.21
N PHE A 904 38.56 20.08 -26.55
CA PHE A 904 38.55 21.55 -26.77
C PHE A 904 39.08 21.95 -28.17
N ASN A 905 39.90 21.10 -28.79
CA ASN A 905 40.50 21.35 -30.11
C ASN A 905 39.60 20.93 -31.29
N SER A 906 38.52 20.20 -31.02
CA SER A 906 37.52 19.77 -32.00
C SER A 906 36.25 20.59 -31.84
N SER A 907 36.25 21.82 -32.35
CA SER A 907 35.09 22.72 -32.25
C SER A 907 34.06 22.45 -33.34
N GLU A 908 32.83 22.09 -32.97
CA GLU A 908 31.57 22.70 -33.48
C GLU A 908 30.33 22.17 -32.74
N PHE A 909 29.95 22.75 -31.58
CA PHE A 909 28.52 22.79 -31.19
C PHE A 909 28.24 23.83 -30.11
N LEU A 910 27.81 25.02 -30.53
CA LEU A 910 27.17 25.99 -29.63
C LEU A 910 25.72 25.55 -29.40
N VAL A 911 25.42 25.04 -28.20
CA VAL A 911 24.02 24.86 -27.77
C VAL A 911 23.39 26.25 -27.61
N LYS A 912 22.74 26.75 -28.67
CA LYS A 912 21.87 27.95 -28.62
C LYS A 912 20.71 27.70 -27.65
N GLY A 913 20.95 27.94 -26.36
CA GLY A 913 19.91 27.78 -25.36
C GLY A 913 19.20 29.10 -25.05
N ARG A 914 18.02 29.26 -25.62
CA ARG A 914 16.90 30.05 -25.07
C ARG A 914 15.59 29.36 -25.41
N GLY A 915 15.51 28.05 -25.12
CA GLY A 915 14.27 27.28 -25.26
C GLY A 915 13.38 27.40 -24.02
N PRO A 916 12.05 27.30 -24.17
CA PRO A 916 11.13 27.24 -23.03
C PRO A 916 11.40 25.99 -22.16
N GLN A 917 11.06 26.08 -20.86
CA GLN A 917 11.25 24.95 -19.91
C GLN A 917 10.51 23.67 -20.36
N TYR A 918 9.35 23.83 -21.00
CA TYR A 918 8.52 22.75 -21.54
C TYR A 918 8.44 22.84 -23.06
N PRO A 919 8.46 21.71 -23.78
CA PRO A 919 8.50 21.67 -25.24
C PRO A 919 7.16 22.06 -25.90
N ILE A 920 6.05 21.93 -25.18
CA ILE A 920 4.70 22.24 -25.65
C ILE A 920 4.05 23.35 -24.81
N SER A 921 3.13 24.09 -25.44
CA SER A 921 2.38 25.15 -24.79
C SER A 921 1.49 24.65 -23.65
N TRP A 922 1.20 25.53 -22.70
CA TRP A 922 0.35 25.21 -21.54
C TRP A 922 -1.02 24.65 -21.94
N TRP A 923 -1.65 25.20 -22.99
CA TRP A 923 -2.95 24.73 -23.48
C TRP A 923 -2.89 23.29 -24.01
N LYS A 924 -1.85 22.93 -24.77
CA LYS A 924 -1.65 21.55 -25.22
C LYS A 924 -1.43 20.62 -24.03
N GLN A 925 -0.59 21.01 -23.05
CA GLN A 925 -0.38 20.24 -21.82
C GLN A 925 -1.72 19.95 -21.13
N PHE A 926 -2.53 21.00 -20.92
CA PHE A 926 -3.84 20.91 -20.29
C PHE A 926 -4.79 19.97 -21.05
N THR A 927 -4.92 20.10 -22.38
CA THR A 927 -5.80 19.23 -23.18
C THR A 927 -5.38 17.77 -23.14
N ILE A 928 -4.08 17.49 -23.30
CA ILE A 928 -3.52 16.13 -23.28
C ILE A 928 -3.76 15.48 -21.91
N LEU A 929 -3.43 16.20 -20.83
CA LEU A 929 -3.61 15.72 -19.47
C LEU A 929 -5.09 15.50 -19.14
N THR A 930 -5.99 16.39 -19.60
CA THR A 930 -7.43 16.25 -19.39
C THR A 930 -7.93 14.97 -20.07
N ARG A 931 -7.56 14.74 -21.33
CA ARG A 931 -7.91 13.51 -22.06
C ARG A 931 -7.41 12.26 -21.34
N ARG A 932 -6.16 12.28 -20.87
CA ARG A 932 -5.54 11.18 -20.12
C ARG A 932 -6.29 10.86 -18.83
N THR A 933 -6.53 11.89 -18.02
CA THR A 933 -7.20 11.73 -16.72
C THR A 933 -8.64 11.26 -16.89
N THR A 934 -9.37 11.80 -17.86
CA THR A 934 -10.73 11.35 -18.19
C THR A 934 -10.75 9.88 -18.60
N LEU A 935 -9.84 9.47 -19.49
CA LEU A 935 -9.75 8.08 -19.94
C LEU A 935 -9.44 7.10 -18.78
N GLY A 936 -8.49 7.47 -17.92
CA GLY A 936 -8.11 6.66 -16.76
C GLY A 936 -9.25 6.53 -15.73
N THR A 937 -10.09 7.56 -15.62
CA THR A 937 -11.27 7.57 -14.76
C THR A 937 -12.37 6.69 -15.33
N VAL A 938 -12.70 6.83 -16.62
CA VAL A 938 -13.73 6.02 -17.32
C VAL A 938 -13.42 4.53 -17.26
N ARG A 939 -12.14 4.15 -17.37
CA ARG A 939 -11.69 2.75 -17.33
C ARG A 939 -11.55 2.17 -15.92
N ASN A 940 -12.01 2.88 -14.88
CA ASN A 940 -12.12 2.37 -13.53
C ASN A 940 -13.60 2.05 -13.18
N PRO A 941 -14.13 0.88 -13.59
CA PRO A 941 -15.54 0.56 -13.41
C PRO A 941 -15.94 0.46 -11.94
N ALA A 942 -15.03 0.04 -11.05
CA ALA A 942 -15.30 -0.05 -9.62
C ALA A 942 -15.57 1.33 -9.02
N LEU A 943 -14.70 2.31 -9.29
CA LEU A 943 -14.85 3.66 -8.75
C LEU A 943 -15.95 4.46 -9.45
N MET A 944 -16.06 4.34 -10.78
CA MET A 944 -17.13 5.01 -11.54
C MET A 944 -18.50 4.45 -11.19
N GLY A 945 -18.62 3.13 -11.04
CA GLY A 945 -19.83 2.48 -10.53
C GLY A 945 -20.21 3.04 -9.17
N LEU A 946 -19.26 3.10 -8.23
CA LEU A 946 -19.50 3.67 -6.90
C LEU A 946 -19.96 5.13 -6.94
N ARG A 947 -19.33 5.95 -7.80
CA ARG A 947 -19.66 7.37 -7.97
C ARG A 947 -21.02 7.60 -8.61
N PHE A 948 -21.44 6.81 -9.60
CA PHE A 948 -22.73 7.03 -10.28
C PHE A 948 -23.86 6.15 -9.72
N PHE A 949 -23.66 4.84 -9.70
CA PHE A 949 -24.66 3.88 -9.19
C PHE A 949 -24.94 4.09 -7.69
N GLY A 950 -23.93 4.47 -6.90
CA GLY A 950 -24.13 4.86 -5.51
C GLY A 950 -25.12 6.02 -5.40
N HIS A 951 -24.90 7.12 -6.13
CA HIS A 951 -25.81 8.27 -6.14
C HIS A 951 -27.23 7.90 -6.60
N VAL A 952 -27.38 7.02 -7.58
CA VAL A 952 -28.70 6.53 -8.03
C VAL A 952 -29.40 5.70 -6.94
N LEU A 953 -28.71 4.71 -6.37
CA LEU A 953 -29.24 3.82 -5.33
C LEU A 953 -29.69 4.59 -4.09
N PHE A 954 -28.84 5.51 -3.61
CA PHE A 954 -29.16 6.34 -2.45
C PHE A 954 -30.21 7.41 -2.79
N GLY A 955 -30.22 7.95 -4.01
CA GLY A 955 -31.30 8.82 -4.48
C GLY A 955 -32.66 8.14 -4.44
N PHE A 956 -32.74 6.89 -4.88
CA PHE A 956 -33.98 6.12 -4.79
C PHE A 956 -34.36 5.85 -3.33
N THR A 957 -33.39 5.44 -2.50
CA THR A 957 -33.63 5.14 -1.08
C THR A 957 -34.14 6.37 -0.33
N ILE A 958 -33.43 7.49 -0.40
CA ILE A 958 -33.78 8.73 0.29
C ILE A 958 -35.08 9.30 -0.30
N GLY A 959 -35.29 9.21 -1.61
CA GLY A 959 -36.46 9.77 -2.29
C GLY A 959 -37.74 9.03 -1.93
N CYS A 960 -37.68 7.70 -1.82
CA CYS A 960 -38.79 6.89 -1.35
C CYS A 960 -39.08 7.08 0.13
N VAL A 961 -38.07 7.35 0.97
CA VAL A 961 -38.27 7.67 2.40
C VAL A 961 -39.05 8.97 2.55
N PHE A 962 -38.73 9.99 1.75
CA PHE A 962 -39.36 11.32 1.80
C PHE A 962 -40.47 11.51 0.76
N TYR A 963 -41.17 10.44 0.40
CA TYR A 963 -42.13 10.44 -0.70
C TYR A 963 -43.25 11.48 -0.50
N ASN A 964 -43.40 12.36 -1.50
CA ASN A 964 -44.45 13.39 -1.58
C ASN A 964 -44.58 14.31 -0.33
N ILE A 965 -43.45 14.77 0.20
CA ILE A 965 -43.37 15.67 1.37
C ILE A 965 -43.25 17.16 0.96
N GLY A 966 -42.75 17.46 -0.25
CA GLY A 966 -42.30 18.79 -0.66
C GLY A 966 -43.37 19.87 -0.82
N ASN A 967 -44.66 19.50 -0.92
CA ASN A 967 -45.77 20.45 -1.10
C ASN A 967 -46.84 20.40 0.01
N ASP A 968 -46.51 19.81 1.15
CA ASP A 968 -47.41 19.64 2.30
C ASP A 968 -46.98 20.55 3.47
N ALA A 969 -47.88 21.46 3.88
CA ALA A 969 -47.66 22.43 4.95
C ALA A 969 -47.49 21.77 6.34
N VAL A 970 -48.00 20.55 6.54
CA VAL A 970 -47.85 19.79 7.80
C VAL A 970 -46.46 19.18 7.92
N LYS A 971 -45.82 18.87 6.78
CA LYS A 971 -44.55 18.13 6.70
C LYS A 971 -43.34 19.01 6.39
N VAL A 972 -43.45 20.33 6.57
CA VAL A 972 -42.38 21.30 6.26
C VAL A 972 -41.08 21.01 7.01
N LEU A 973 -41.14 20.64 8.29
CA LEU A 973 -39.95 20.30 9.06
C LEU A 973 -39.21 19.09 8.46
N SER A 974 -39.95 18.06 8.05
CA SER A 974 -39.41 16.88 7.38
C SER A 974 -38.86 17.22 6.00
N ASN A 975 -39.47 18.15 5.27
CA ASN A 975 -38.89 18.64 4.02
C ASN A 975 -37.59 19.42 4.24
N ILE A 976 -37.49 20.23 5.29
CA ILE A 976 -36.23 20.93 5.64
C ILE A 976 -35.15 19.90 6.03
N SER A 977 -35.52 18.88 6.80
CA SER A 977 -34.67 17.73 7.15
C SER A 977 -34.18 16.97 5.90
N LEU A 978 -34.99 16.87 4.85
CA LEU A 978 -34.58 16.32 3.56
C LEU A 978 -33.46 17.14 2.92
N LEU A 979 -33.57 18.48 2.92
CA LEU A 979 -32.56 19.36 2.31
C LEU A 979 -31.19 19.21 2.96
N ILE A 980 -31.13 19.08 4.29
CA ILE A 980 -29.86 18.92 5.00
C ILE A 980 -29.29 17.50 4.83
N ALA A 981 -30.13 16.46 4.84
CA ALA A 981 -29.72 15.08 4.58
C ALA A 981 -29.14 14.94 3.15
N PHE A 982 -29.72 15.66 2.21
CA PHE A 982 -29.26 15.75 0.83
C PHE A 982 -27.86 16.37 0.71
N LEU A 983 -27.60 17.51 1.37
CA LEU A 983 -26.27 18.14 1.41
C LEU A 983 -25.23 17.25 2.09
N MET A 984 -25.62 16.56 3.17
CA MET A 984 -24.74 15.63 3.88
C MET A 984 -24.31 14.48 2.97
N PHE A 985 -25.26 13.87 2.24
CA PHE A 985 -24.94 12.79 1.29
C PHE A 985 -23.99 13.25 0.18
N ILE A 986 -24.28 14.39 -0.47
CA ILE A 986 -23.41 14.96 -1.52
C ILE A 986 -21.98 15.16 -1.00
N THR A 987 -21.83 15.63 0.23
CA THR A 987 -20.51 15.89 0.82
C THR A 987 -19.69 14.61 0.93
N PHE A 988 -20.23 13.61 1.60
CA PHE A 988 -19.49 12.37 1.85
C PHE A 988 -19.29 11.56 0.57
N ALA A 989 -20.30 11.51 -0.30
CA ALA A 989 -20.21 10.75 -1.55
C ALA A 989 -19.13 11.29 -2.48
N ASN A 990 -18.97 12.62 -2.58
CA ASN A 990 -17.96 13.23 -3.45
C ASN A 990 -16.57 13.29 -2.79
N ALA A 991 -16.47 13.62 -1.50
CA ALA A 991 -15.17 13.73 -0.82
C ALA A 991 -14.48 12.36 -0.66
N MET A 992 -15.23 11.31 -0.27
CA MET A 992 -14.64 10.00 0.06
C MET A 992 -14.16 9.20 -1.16
N THR A 993 -14.76 9.40 -2.34
CA THR A 993 -14.36 8.66 -3.55
C THR A 993 -13.04 9.16 -4.17
N VAL A 994 -12.49 10.26 -3.67
CA VAL A 994 -11.24 10.84 -4.17
C VAL A 994 -10.07 10.59 -3.23
N ILE A 995 -10.36 10.30 -1.96
CA ILE A 995 -9.38 10.33 -0.88
C ILE A 995 -8.29 9.25 -0.98
N LEU A 996 -8.63 8.10 -1.58
CA LEU A 996 -7.71 6.98 -1.79
C LEU A 996 -6.99 7.04 -3.13
N THR A 997 -7.66 7.56 -4.16
CA THR A 997 -7.15 7.54 -5.54
C THR A 997 -6.18 8.67 -5.83
N PHE A 998 -6.42 9.84 -5.26
CA PHE A 998 -5.57 11.00 -5.48
C PHE A 998 -4.12 10.84 -4.97
N PRO A 999 -3.84 10.27 -3.78
CA PRO A 999 -2.47 9.98 -3.34
C PRO A 999 -1.66 9.13 -4.35
N LEU A 1000 -2.31 8.16 -5.00
CA LEU A 1000 -1.67 7.28 -5.99
C LEU A 1000 -1.37 8.03 -7.30
N GLU A 1001 -2.32 8.82 -7.80
CA GLU A 1001 -2.11 9.69 -8.97
C GLU A 1001 -1.03 10.76 -8.70
N MET A 1002 -0.98 11.28 -7.47
CA MET A 1002 0.00 12.27 -7.04
C MET A 1002 1.44 11.72 -7.11
N ALA A 1003 1.65 10.43 -6.83
CA ALA A 1003 2.98 9.81 -6.96
C ALA A 1003 3.49 9.87 -8.42
N VAL A 1004 2.63 9.59 -9.39
CA VAL A 1004 2.94 9.69 -10.83
C VAL A 1004 3.20 11.15 -11.21
N PHE A 1005 2.36 12.08 -10.73
CA PHE A 1005 2.53 13.51 -10.94
C PHE A 1005 3.90 14.03 -10.46
N VAL A 1006 4.32 13.65 -9.26
CA VAL A 1006 5.62 14.07 -8.69
C VAL A 1006 6.77 13.61 -9.58
N ARG A 1007 6.71 12.37 -10.09
CA ARG A 1007 7.72 11.84 -11.01
C ARG A 1007 7.74 12.61 -12.34
N GLU A 1008 6.59 12.70 -13.01
CA GLU A 1008 6.47 13.36 -14.33
C GLU A 1008 6.87 14.84 -14.27
N HIS A 1009 6.52 15.54 -13.19
CA HIS A 1009 6.91 16.93 -12.99
C HIS A 1009 8.43 17.08 -12.80
N LYS A 1010 9.07 16.17 -12.06
CA LYS A 1010 10.54 16.16 -11.88
C LYS A 1010 11.28 15.90 -13.21
N SER A 1011 10.69 15.09 -14.11
CA SER A 1011 11.18 14.83 -15.47
C SER A 1011 10.72 15.85 -16.52
N ASN A 1012 10.24 17.04 -16.10
CA ASN A 1012 9.82 18.14 -16.98
C ASN A 1012 8.75 17.80 -18.04
N TYR A 1013 7.82 16.87 -17.75
CA TYR A 1013 6.71 16.58 -18.69
C TYR A 1013 5.76 17.78 -18.84
N TYR A 1014 5.42 18.44 -17.73
CA TYR A 1014 4.44 19.53 -17.71
C TYR A 1014 4.53 20.37 -16.43
N SER A 1015 3.85 21.53 -16.47
CA SER A 1015 3.73 22.45 -15.34
C SER A 1015 2.72 21.98 -14.28
N VAL A 1016 2.94 22.36 -13.02
CA VAL A 1016 2.00 22.09 -11.90
C VAL A 1016 0.61 22.64 -12.20
N SER A 1017 0.54 23.83 -12.81
CA SER A 1017 -0.71 24.47 -13.24
C SER A 1017 -1.46 23.65 -14.28
N ALA A 1018 -0.80 23.13 -15.32
CA ALA A 1018 -1.47 22.36 -16.36
C ALA A 1018 -2.11 21.08 -15.78
N TYR A 1019 -1.37 20.37 -14.92
CA TYR A 1019 -1.90 19.19 -14.23
C TYR A 1019 -3.08 19.54 -13.32
N TYR A 1020 -2.93 20.55 -12.47
CA TYR A 1020 -3.98 21.00 -11.55
C TYR A 1020 -5.29 21.29 -12.29
N PHE A 1021 -5.28 22.16 -13.30
CA PHE A 1021 -6.50 22.49 -14.05
C PHE A 1021 -7.03 21.29 -14.83
N SER A 1022 -6.16 20.45 -15.40
CA SER A 1022 -6.61 19.24 -16.11
C SER A 1022 -7.35 18.26 -15.21
N LYS A 1023 -6.89 18.10 -13.96
CA LYS A 1023 -7.53 17.23 -12.97
C LYS A 1023 -8.91 17.75 -12.59
N LEU A 1024 -9.03 19.06 -12.36
CA LEU A 1024 -10.32 19.68 -12.05
C LEU A 1024 -11.34 19.49 -13.19
N VAL A 1025 -10.92 19.74 -14.43
CA VAL A 1025 -11.81 19.64 -15.60
C VAL A 1025 -12.16 18.20 -15.94
N ALA A 1026 -11.23 17.25 -15.76
CA ALA A 1026 -11.49 15.83 -16.03
C ALA A 1026 -12.49 15.22 -15.04
N ASP A 1027 -12.42 15.59 -13.76
CA ASP A 1027 -13.28 15.00 -12.74
C ASP A 1027 -14.66 15.68 -12.63
N PHE A 1028 -14.78 16.96 -13.03
CA PHE A 1028 -16.01 17.76 -12.89
C PHE A 1028 -17.26 17.16 -13.57
N PRO A 1029 -17.21 16.64 -14.82
CA PRO A 1029 -18.39 16.05 -15.46
C PRO A 1029 -18.95 14.84 -14.71
N TRP A 1030 -18.09 14.00 -14.13
CA TRP A 1030 -18.51 12.81 -13.40
C TRP A 1030 -19.16 13.15 -12.06
N MET A 1031 -18.58 14.12 -11.35
CA MET A 1031 -19.20 14.70 -10.17
C MET A 1031 -20.57 15.29 -10.51
N LEU A 1032 -20.65 16.08 -11.59
CA LEU A 1032 -21.89 16.74 -11.99
C LEU A 1032 -22.98 15.73 -12.39
N ALA A 1033 -22.60 14.68 -13.12
CA ALA A 1033 -23.51 13.61 -13.52
C ALA A 1033 -24.08 12.86 -12.30
N GLY A 1034 -23.24 12.50 -11.32
CA GLY A 1034 -23.69 11.84 -10.09
C GLY A 1034 -24.63 12.72 -9.25
N VAL A 1035 -24.27 13.99 -9.04
CA VAL A 1035 -25.10 14.96 -8.31
C VAL A 1035 -26.42 15.23 -9.03
N THR A 1036 -26.40 15.37 -10.37
CA THR A 1036 -27.61 15.61 -11.17
C THR A 1036 -28.54 14.40 -11.14
N ALA A 1037 -28.01 13.18 -11.27
CA ALA A 1037 -28.82 11.96 -11.18
C ALA A 1037 -29.47 11.81 -9.80
N PHE A 1038 -28.70 12.02 -8.73
CA PHE A 1038 -29.21 12.02 -7.36
C PHE A 1038 -30.32 13.07 -7.17
N GLN A 1039 -30.08 14.29 -7.64
CA GLN A 1039 -31.04 15.39 -7.58
C GLN A 1039 -32.34 15.06 -8.28
N LEU A 1040 -32.28 14.60 -9.54
CA LEU A 1040 -33.48 14.33 -10.33
C LEU A 1040 -34.37 13.29 -9.65
N ILE A 1041 -33.78 12.18 -9.19
CA ILE A 1041 -34.53 11.13 -8.51
C ILE A 1041 -35.19 11.68 -7.23
N MET A 1042 -34.40 12.39 -6.41
CA MET A 1042 -34.86 12.94 -5.14
C MET A 1042 -35.95 13.99 -5.28
N TYR A 1043 -35.77 14.95 -6.18
CA TYR A 1043 -36.67 16.10 -6.33
C TYR A 1043 -38.07 15.67 -6.74
N TYR A 1044 -38.17 14.75 -7.69
CA TYR A 1044 -39.45 14.23 -8.16
C TYR A 1044 -40.09 13.25 -7.17
N LEU A 1045 -39.32 12.33 -6.56
CA LEU A 1045 -39.89 11.39 -5.57
C LEU A 1045 -40.40 12.10 -4.31
N SER A 1046 -39.70 13.15 -3.86
CA SER A 1046 -40.14 13.93 -2.70
C SER A 1046 -41.29 14.88 -2.97
N GLY A 1047 -41.74 15.01 -4.23
CA GLY A 1047 -42.87 15.88 -4.59
C GLY A 1047 -42.56 17.38 -4.40
N GLN A 1048 -41.33 17.81 -4.69
CA GLN A 1048 -41.02 19.24 -4.73
C GLN A 1048 -41.79 19.92 -5.86
N LEU A 1049 -41.98 21.24 -5.76
CA LEU A 1049 -42.77 22.01 -6.72
C LEU A 1049 -42.14 22.01 -8.11
N ASN A 1050 -42.88 21.57 -9.13
CA ASN A 1050 -42.38 21.43 -10.50
C ASN A 1050 -42.37 22.77 -11.27
N GLU A 1051 -41.53 23.71 -10.82
CA GLU A 1051 -41.25 24.98 -11.50
C GLU A 1051 -39.81 24.97 -12.02
N THR A 1052 -39.61 25.30 -13.31
CA THR A 1052 -38.29 25.23 -13.95
C THR A 1052 -37.25 26.08 -13.24
N ASP A 1053 -37.60 27.31 -12.83
CA ASP A 1053 -36.68 28.21 -12.13
C ASP A 1053 -36.20 27.62 -10.79
N ARG A 1054 -37.10 27.00 -10.03
CA ARG A 1054 -36.77 26.37 -8.73
C ARG A 1054 -35.91 25.14 -8.89
N ILE A 1055 -36.19 24.32 -9.91
CA ILE A 1055 -35.38 23.15 -10.24
C ILE A 1055 -33.94 23.57 -10.57
N LEU A 1056 -33.78 24.61 -11.40
CA LEU A 1056 -32.47 25.14 -11.77
C LEU A 1056 -31.74 25.76 -10.58
N MET A 1057 -32.44 26.52 -9.73
CA MET A 1057 -31.87 27.10 -8.52
C MET A 1057 -31.38 26.01 -7.54
N PHE A 1058 -32.20 24.98 -7.34
CA PHE A 1058 -31.86 23.84 -6.49
C PHE A 1058 -30.64 23.10 -7.04
N TRP A 1059 -30.66 22.76 -8.33
CA TRP A 1059 -29.54 22.10 -9.01
C TRP A 1059 -28.25 22.92 -8.92
N GLY A 1060 -28.32 24.24 -9.09
CA GLY A 1060 -27.16 25.14 -9.02
C GLY A 1060 -26.44 25.07 -7.67
N ILE A 1061 -27.18 25.12 -6.56
CA ILE A 1061 -26.59 24.97 -5.22
C ILE A 1061 -25.98 23.58 -5.04
N CYS A 1062 -26.66 22.53 -5.50
CA CYS A 1062 -26.16 21.15 -5.38
C CYS A 1062 -24.88 20.93 -6.17
N ALA A 1063 -24.80 21.47 -7.39
CA ALA A 1063 -23.62 21.39 -8.24
C ALA A 1063 -22.42 22.11 -7.59
N LEU A 1064 -22.63 23.32 -7.06
CA LEU A 1064 -21.59 24.06 -6.33
C LEU A 1064 -21.13 23.31 -5.08
N PHE A 1065 -22.07 22.73 -4.32
CA PHE A 1065 -21.76 22.00 -3.10
C PHE A 1065 -21.03 20.68 -3.36
N GLY A 1066 -21.40 19.97 -4.44
CA GLY A 1066 -20.68 18.79 -4.93
C GLY A 1066 -19.24 19.13 -5.31
N TRP A 1067 -19.04 20.26 -6.00
CA TRP A 1067 -17.71 20.72 -6.39
C TRP A 1067 -16.85 21.07 -5.17
N LEU A 1068 -17.42 21.82 -4.23
CA LEU A 1068 -16.75 22.14 -2.96
C LEU A 1068 -16.29 20.87 -2.24
N SER A 1069 -17.17 19.87 -2.14
CA SER A 1069 -16.91 18.60 -1.45
C SER A 1069 -15.82 17.78 -2.14
N GLN A 1070 -15.79 17.78 -3.46
CA GLN A 1070 -14.76 17.09 -4.23
C GLN A 1070 -13.37 17.72 -4.02
N VAL A 1071 -13.27 19.05 -4.05
CA VAL A 1071 -12.02 19.77 -3.79
C VAL A 1071 -11.51 19.50 -2.38
N TYR A 1072 -12.44 19.45 -1.42
CA TYR A 1072 -12.12 19.10 -0.04
C TYR A 1072 -11.47 17.71 0.08
N GLY A 1073 -12.04 16.71 -0.59
CA GLY A 1073 -11.46 15.36 -0.66
C GLY A 1073 -10.06 15.33 -1.30
N LEU A 1074 -9.83 16.11 -2.36
CA LEU A 1074 -8.50 16.25 -3.00
C LEU A 1074 -7.47 16.84 -2.03
N ILE A 1075 -7.84 17.85 -1.24
CA ILE A 1075 -6.95 18.46 -0.24
C ILE A 1075 -6.57 17.42 0.83
N ALA A 1076 -7.56 16.69 1.35
CA ALA A 1076 -7.32 15.65 2.35
C ALA A 1076 -6.37 14.56 1.84
N GLY A 1077 -6.56 14.09 0.60
CA GLY A 1077 -5.67 13.11 -0.05
C GLY A 1077 -4.26 13.66 -0.37
N CYS A 1078 -4.09 14.98 -0.51
CA CYS A 1078 -2.78 15.59 -0.76
C CYS A 1078 -1.94 15.69 0.53
N LEU A 1079 -2.58 16.13 1.62
CA LEU A 1079 -1.90 16.52 2.85
C LEU A 1079 -1.63 15.34 3.78
N PHE A 1080 -2.59 14.42 3.89
CA PHE A 1080 -2.56 13.36 4.90
C PHE A 1080 -2.24 11.98 4.31
N PRO A 1081 -1.60 11.08 5.08
CA PRO A 1081 -1.46 9.67 4.71
C PRO A 1081 -2.81 8.98 4.55
N ILE A 1082 -2.86 7.96 3.69
CA ILE A 1082 -4.08 7.24 3.31
C ILE A 1082 -4.83 6.68 4.53
N GLU A 1083 -4.10 6.28 5.58
CA GLU A 1083 -4.66 5.70 6.81
C GLU A 1083 -5.39 6.73 7.69
N VAL A 1084 -5.06 8.02 7.57
CA VAL A 1084 -5.60 9.10 8.41
C VAL A 1084 -6.66 9.92 7.66
N SER A 1085 -6.52 10.08 6.34
CA SER A 1085 -7.38 10.95 5.53
C SER A 1085 -8.89 10.69 5.70
N PRO A 1086 -9.41 9.44 5.73
CA PRO A 1086 -10.85 9.18 5.85
C PRO A 1086 -11.46 9.57 7.20
N PHE A 1087 -10.65 9.70 8.26
CA PHE A 1087 -11.11 10.22 9.55
C PHE A 1087 -11.18 11.76 9.54
N ILE A 1088 -10.26 12.43 8.84
CA ILE A 1088 -10.19 13.89 8.80
C ILE A 1088 -11.41 14.50 8.11
N VAL A 1089 -11.96 13.85 7.08
CA VAL A 1089 -13.10 14.40 6.33
C VAL A 1089 -14.35 14.54 7.22
N PRO A 1090 -14.92 13.49 7.85
CA PRO A 1090 -16.07 13.65 8.74
C PRO A 1090 -15.75 14.56 9.93
N ALA A 1091 -14.56 14.43 10.51
CA ALA A 1091 -14.08 15.29 11.59
C ALA A 1091 -14.21 16.77 11.24
N SER A 1092 -13.82 17.18 10.04
CA SER A 1092 -13.92 18.58 9.61
C SER A 1092 -15.31 19.02 9.11
N VAL A 1093 -16.09 18.11 8.52
CA VAL A 1093 -17.40 18.39 7.91
C VAL A 1093 -18.49 18.61 8.96
N ILE A 1094 -18.47 17.82 10.05
CA ILE A 1094 -19.47 17.91 11.13
C ILE A 1094 -19.49 19.29 11.81
N PRO A 1095 -18.34 19.92 12.17
CA PRO A 1095 -18.27 21.32 12.57
C PRO A 1095 -18.95 22.29 11.62
N ALA A 1096 -18.70 22.17 10.31
CA ALA A 1096 -19.29 23.09 9.34
C ALA A 1096 -20.82 22.88 9.28
N LEU A 1097 -21.28 21.63 9.34
CA LEU A 1097 -22.68 21.25 9.39
C LEU A 1097 -23.42 21.85 10.61
N LEU A 1098 -22.78 21.88 11.77
CA LEU A 1098 -23.31 22.48 13.01
C LEU A 1098 -23.76 23.93 12.80
N PHE A 1099 -22.93 24.73 12.11
CA PHE A 1099 -23.19 26.14 11.84
C PHE A 1099 -24.10 26.40 10.62
N SER A 1100 -24.78 25.38 10.08
CA SER A 1100 -25.73 25.53 8.97
C SER A 1100 -26.99 26.33 9.31
N GLY A 1101 -27.34 26.43 10.60
CA GLY A 1101 -28.57 27.04 11.09
C GLY A 1101 -29.78 26.09 11.18
N PHE A 1102 -29.60 24.81 10.81
CA PHE A 1102 -30.60 23.76 11.04
C PHE A 1102 -30.49 23.16 12.47
N PHE A 1103 -29.27 22.84 12.90
CA PHE A 1103 -29.03 22.13 14.17
C PHE A 1103 -29.00 23.04 15.41
N ILE A 1104 -28.71 24.33 15.23
CA ILE A 1104 -28.76 25.34 16.29
C ILE A 1104 -29.24 26.67 15.68
N ARG A 1105 -30.14 27.36 16.38
CA ARG A 1105 -30.68 28.64 15.90
C ARG A 1105 -29.67 29.76 16.13
N TYR A 1106 -29.65 30.74 15.23
CA TYR A 1106 -28.67 31.86 15.26
C TYR A 1106 -28.71 32.66 16.57
N ASN A 1107 -29.91 32.85 17.13
CA ASN A 1107 -30.17 33.55 18.38
C ASN A 1107 -29.76 32.77 19.64
N GLU A 1108 -29.59 31.46 19.55
CA GLU A 1108 -29.16 30.61 20.67
C GLU A 1108 -27.63 30.44 20.74
N LEU A 1109 -26.91 30.82 19.69
CA LEU A 1109 -25.45 30.81 19.68
C LEU A 1109 -24.89 31.90 20.60
N LEU A 1110 -23.82 31.56 21.33
CA LEU A 1110 -23.00 32.56 22.03
C LEU A 1110 -22.49 33.61 21.03
N ASP A 1111 -22.40 34.87 21.45
CA ASP A 1111 -22.01 35.99 20.57
C ASP A 1111 -20.66 35.77 19.88
N PHE A 1112 -19.74 35.08 20.55
CA PHE A 1112 -18.44 34.70 19.99
C PHE A 1112 -18.52 33.73 18.80
N PHE A 1113 -19.54 32.85 18.76
CA PHE A 1113 -19.70 31.85 17.70
C PHE A 1113 -20.54 32.35 16.51
N LYS A 1114 -21.32 33.43 16.67
CA LYS A 1114 -22.14 34.00 15.58
C LYS A 1114 -21.34 34.32 14.30
N PRO A 1115 -20.10 34.85 14.34
CA PRO A 1115 -19.31 35.03 13.12
C PRO A 1115 -19.01 33.73 12.35
N LEU A 1116 -18.95 32.57 13.03
CA LEU A 1116 -18.67 31.29 12.37
C LEU A 1116 -19.82 30.81 11.48
N THR A 1117 -21.05 31.28 11.70
CA THR A 1117 -22.17 30.95 10.79
C THR A 1117 -22.00 31.62 9.43
N LEU A 1118 -21.34 32.78 9.36
CA LEU A 1118 -20.97 33.45 8.10
C LEU A 1118 -19.78 32.78 7.43
N VAL A 1119 -18.95 32.07 8.18
CA VAL A 1119 -17.80 31.33 7.65
C VAL A 1119 -18.23 29.95 7.15
N SER A 1120 -19.27 29.34 7.72
CA SER A 1120 -19.67 27.98 7.34
C SER A 1120 -20.20 27.87 5.91
N TYR A 1121 -19.52 27.07 5.07
CA TYR A 1121 -20.00 26.75 3.72
C TYR A 1121 -21.30 25.95 3.72
N PHE A 1122 -21.60 25.19 4.79
CA PHE A 1122 -22.88 24.50 4.95
C PHE A 1122 -24.04 25.48 5.17
N ARG A 1123 -23.81 26.64 5.78
CA ARG A 1123 -24.85 27.67 5.93
C ARG A 1123 -25.34 28.15 4.57
N TYR A 1124 -24.42 28.55 3.69
CA TYR A 1124 -24.77 29.00 2.34
C TYR A 1124 -25.41 27.89 1.51
N GLY A 1125 -24.94 26.64 1.62
CA GLY A 1125 -25.57 25.50 0.96
C GLY A 1125 -27.00 25.26 1.43
N PHE A 1126 -27.23 25.26 2.74
CA PHE A 1126 -28.54 25.01 3.32
C PHE A 1126 -29.53 26.17 3.08
N GLU A 1127 -29.11 27.42 3.32
CA GLU A 1127 -29.90 28.62 3.05
C GLU A 1127 -30.27 28.70 1.57
N GLY A 1128 -29.32 28.43 0.66
CA GLY A 1128 -29.56 28.40 -0.78
C GLY A 1128 -30.61 27.37 -1.20
N LEU A 1129 -30.60 26.15 -0.63
CA LEU A 1129 -31.64 25.14 -0.90
C LEU A 1129 -33.00 25.54 -0.34
N VAL A 1130 -33.05 26.14 0.85
CA VAL A 1130 -34.29 26.65 1.46
C VAL A 1130 -34.87 27.79 0.61
N GLN A 1131 -34.04 28.72 0.14
CA GLN A 1131 -34.47 29.82 -0.73
C GLN A 1131 -34.96 29.31 -2.10
N ALA A 1132 -34.30 28.31 -2.69
CA ALA A 1132 -34.77 27.68 -3.92
C ALA A 1132 -36.14 26.99 -3.73
N THR A 1133 -36.33 26.35 -2.57
CA THR A 1133 -37.54 25.57 -2.27
C THR A 1133 -38.72 26.43 -1.82
N TYR A 1134 -38.50 27.46 -1.00
CA TYR A 1134 -39.55 28.23 -0.33
C TYR A 1134 -39.52 29.74 -0.61
N GLY A 1135 -38.39 30.28 -1.07
CA GLY A 1135 -38.23 31.71 -1.38
C GLY A 1135 -38.91 32.13 -2.68
N HIS A 1136 -38.61 33.35 -3.15
CA HIS A 1136 -39.11 33.89 -4.42
C HIS A 1136 -40.63 33.75 -4.61
N ASN A 1137 -41.41 34.23 -3.64
CA ASN A 1137 -42.87 34.30 -3.67
C ASN A 1137 -43.56 32.99 -4.12
N ARG A 1138 -43.14 31.84 -3.56
CA ARG A 1138 -43.80 30.55 -3.79
C ARG A 1138 -45.28 30.60 -3.41
N THR A 1139 -46.12 29.91 -4.19
CA THR A 1139 -47.54 29.67 -3.88
C THR A 1139 -47.72 28.99 -2.53
N GLU A 1140 -48.88 29.19 -1.89
CA GLU A 1140 -49.17 28.58 -0.59
C GLU A 1140 -49.11 27.05 -0.65
N LEU A 1141 -48.60 26.43 0.42
CA LEU A 1141 -48.51 24.98 0.53
C LEU A 1141 -49.89 24.35 0.75
N GLY A 1142 -50.08 23.13 0.25
CA GLY A 1142 -51.29 22.34 0.53
C GLY A 1142 -51.38 21.99 2.01
N CYS A 1143 -52.57 22.01 2.60
CA CYS A 1143 -52.80 21.72 4.02
C CYS A 1143 -54.12 20.95 4.17
N GLU A 1144 -54.06 19.75 4.73
CA GLU A 1144 -55.25 18.93 5.03
C GLU A 1144 -55.86 19.24 6.40
N GLU A 1145 -55.07 19.81 7.32
CA GLU A 1145 -55.53 20.21 8.66
C GLU A 1145 -56.29 21.54 8.65
N ILE A 1146 -57.14 21.75 9.65
CA ILE A 1146 -57.93 22.98 9.81
C ILE A 1146 -57.02 24.22 9.95
N PHE A 1147 -55.84 24.04 10.55
CA PHE A 1147 -54.86 25.10 10.74
C PHE A 1147 -53.44 24.61 10.47
N CYS A 1148 -52.79 25.16 9.43
CA CYS A 1148 -51.36 24.99 9.19
C CYS A 1148 -50.63 26.32 9.33
N TYR A 1149 -49.78 26.44 10.35
CA TYR A 1149 -48.95 27.63 10.57
C TYR A 1149 -48.03 27.94 9.38
N TYR A 1150 -47.47 26.90 8.74
CA TYR A 1150 -46.51 27.02 7.63
C TYR A 1150 -47.16 27.08 6.24
N ARG A 1151 -48.48 27.29 6.14
CA ARG A 1151 -49.17 27.41 4.84
C ARG A 1151 -48.58 28.53 3.96
N LYS A 1152 -48.19 29.66 4.59
CA LYS A 1152 -47.44 30.74 3.95
C LYS A 1152 -45.94 30.49 4.07
N THR A 1153 -45.24 30.43 2.94
CA THR A 1153 -43.81 30.14 2.89
C THR A 1153 -42.92 31.21 3.55
N SER A 1154 -43.39 32.46 3.63
CA SER A 1154 -42.70 33.52 4.39
C SER A 1154 -42.55 33.20 5.87
N LYS A 1155 -43.50 32.46 6.46
CA LYS A 1155 -43.43 32.00 7.86
C LYS A 1155 -42.37 30.92 8.07
N ILE A 1156 -42.02 30.16 7.03
CA ILE A 1156 -40.94 29.17 7.07
C ILE A 1156 -39.59 29.89 7.14
N LEU A 1157 -39.38 30.90 6.29
CA LEU A 1157 -38.16 31.71 6.28
C LEU A 1157 -37.99 32.50 7.58
N GLU A 1158 -39.07 33.06 8.12
CA GLU A 1158 -39.08 33.72 9.43
C GLU A 1158 -38.69 32.75 10.56
N ALA A 1159 -39.24 31.53 10.57
CA ALA A 1159 -38.90 30.51 11.56
C ALA A 1159 -37.42 30.09 11.52
N LEU A 1160 -36.83 30.02 10.32
CA LEU A 1160 -35.42 29.71 10.13
C LEU A 1160 -34.47 30.93 10.27
N HIS A 1161 -35.02 32.12 10.57
CA HIS A 1161 -34.28 33.38 10.62
C HIS A 1161 -33.47 33.64 9.32
N MET A 1162 -34.11 33.42 8.18
CA MET A 1162 -33.55 33.65 6.86
C MET A 1162 -34.28 34.81 6.19
N GLU A 1163 -33.53 35.78 5.67
CA GLU A 1163 -34.16 36.87 4.92
C GLU A 1163 -34.58 36.36 3.53
N PRO A 1164 -35.74 36.79 3.00
CA PRO A 1164 -36.18 36.36 1.67
C PRO A 1164 -35.25 36.90 0.57
N ASN A 1165 -35.12 36.14 -0.53
CA ASN A 1165 -34.39 36.51 -1.75
C ASN A 1165 -32.85 36.58 -1.62
N ARG A 1166 -32.27 35.85 -0.66
CA ARG A 1166 -30.81 35.77 -0.47
C ARG A 1166 -30.07 34.75 -1.34
N TYR A 1167 -30.78 34.02 -2.21
CA TYR A 1167 -30.23 32.94 -3.02
C TYR A 1167 -28.91 33.29 -3.74
N TRP A 1168 -28.84 34.46 -4.39
CA TRP A 1168 -27.62 34.87 -5.11
C TRP A 1168 -26.44 35.18 -4.17
N THR A 1169 -26.72 35.68 -2.96
CA THR A 1169 -25.71 35.87 -1.91
C THR A 1169 -25.12 34.53 -1.50
N ASP A 1170 -25.96 33.49 -1.39
CA ASP A 1170 -25.51 32.13 -1.06
C ASP A 1170 -24.66 31.52 -2.17
N VAL A 1171 -25.06 31.71 -3.43
CA VAL A 1171 -24.27 31.31 -4.60
C VAL A 1171 -22.89 31.98 -4.60
N VAL A 1172 -22.83 33.28 -4.32
CA VAL A 1172 -21.57 34.03 -4.21
C VAL A 1172 -20.73 33.52 -3.05
N GLY A 1173 -21.33 33.31 -1.87
CA GLY A 1173 -20.64 32.78 -0.69
C GLY A 1173 -20.01 31.40 -0.93
N LEU A 1174 -20.75 30.47 -1.55
CA LEU A 1174 -20.23 29.16 -1.96
C LEU A 1174 -19.10 29.29 -3.00
N SER A 1175 -19.26 30.18 -3.97
CA SER A 1175 -18.26 30.39 -5.03
C SER A 1175 -16.93 30.94 -4.47
N VAL A 1176 -17.00 31.85 -3.48
CA VAL A 1176 -15.81 32.36 -2.77
C VAL A 1176 -15.10 31.23 -2.01
N TRP A 1177 -15.86 30.36 -1.34
CA TRP A 1177 -15.29 29.18 -0.67
C TRP A 1177 -14.63 28.20 -1.63
N ILE A 1178 -15.26 27.92 -2.76
CA ILE A 1178 -14.71 27.05 -3.81
C ILE A 1178 -13.38 27.64 -4.30
N LEU A 1179 -13.33 28.94 -4.59
CA LEU A 1179 -12.10 29.64 -4.99
C LEU A 1179 -11.00 29.53 -3.92
N PHE A 1180 -11.34 29.74 -2.65
CA PHE A 1180 -10.40 29.62 -1.53
C PHE A 1180 -9.82 28.20 -1.44
N LEU A 1181 -10.67 27.17 -1.46
CA LEU A 1181 -10.23 25.77 -1.39
C LEU A 1181 -9.37 25.38 -2.61
N HIS A 1182 -9.66 25.92 -3.78
CA HIS A 1182 -8.83 25.73 -4.97
C HIS A 1182 -7.42 26.31 -4.79
N ILE A 1183 -7.30 27.50 -4.21
CA ILE A 1183 -6.00 28.10 -3.86
C ILE A 1183 -5.26 27.21 -2.85
N VAL A 1184 -5.95 26.73 -1.82
CA VAL A 1184 -5.37 25.82 -0.81
C VAL A 1184 -4.89 24.52 -1.45
N LEU A 1185 -5.66 23.92 -2.36
CA LEU A 1185 -5.27 22.70 -3.08
C LEU A 1185 -4.02 22.94 -3.92
N TYR A 1186 -3.96 24.06 -4.66
CA TYR A 1186 -2.80 24.40 -5.47
C TYR A 1186 -1.54 24.63 -4.63
N LEU A 1187 -1.67 25.31 -3.49
CA LEU A 1187 -0.58 25.50 -2.53
C LEU A 1187 -0.14 24.17 -1.90
N SER A 1188 -1.09 23.30 -1.54
CA SER A 1188 -0.82 21.97 -0.97
C SER A 1188 0.00 21.11 -1.94
N LEU A 1189 -0.36 21.11 -3.23
CA LEU A 1189 0.40 20.44 -4.28
C LEU A 1189 1.83 20.97 -4.40
N ARG A 1190 2.02 22.29 -4.36
CA ARG A 1190 3.36 22.91 -4.38
C ARG A 1190 4.17 22.59 -3.13
N LEU A 1191 3.56 22.57 -1.95
CA LEU A 1191 4.20 22.21 -0.70
C LEU A 1191 4.67 20.75 -0.72
N ARG A 1192 3.84 19.84 -1.23
CA ARG A 1192 4.20 18.42 -1.37
C ARG A 1192 5.43 18.22 -2.27
N LEU A 1193 5.50 18.97 -3.38
CA LEU A 1193 6.69 18.96 -4.26
C LEU A 1193 7.96 19.46 -3.56
N ARG A 1194 7.86 20.33 -2.55
CA ARG A 1194 9.00 20.79 -1.75
C ARG A 1194 9.41 19.77 -0.68
N TRP A 1195 8.45 19.10 -0.04
CA TRP A 1195 8.74 18.06 0.96
C TRP A 1195 9.42 16.81 0.37
N ASN A 1196 9.14 16.50 -0.89
CA ASN A 1196 9.75 15.39 -1.64
C ASN A 1196 11.05 15.79 -2.39
N ARG A 1197 11.66 16.95 -2.07
CA ARG A 1197 13.02 17.33 -2.49
C ARG A 1197 14.02 16.91 -1.43
#